data_AF-A0A0D8B6Q9-F1
#
_entry.id   AF-A0A0D8B6Q9-F1
#
_cell.length_a   1.000
_cell.length_b   1.000
_cell.length_c   1.000
_cell.angle_alpha   90.00
_cell.angle_beta   90.00
_cell.angle_gamma   90.00
#
_symmetry.space_group_name_H-M   'P 1'
#
loop_
_entity.id
_entity.type
_entity.pdbx_description
1 polymer ?
#
loop_
_entity_poly.entity_id
_entity_poly.type
_entity_poly.pdbx_seq_one_letter_code
_entity_poly.pdbx_strand_id
1 'polypeptide(L)'
;MSRRYIVIGAGAVGATIAAELHLAGIDVVVVARGANLEALRAHGLRYLRPPATEGGPAEERRVDLAVAGGPDEVELRSGDVLVLATKSQDSEALLAAWAWQPVDGGRTTAAEALPVVLLQNGIENARTALRRFAVVVDAMVLSPSSHLRPGEVISPAAPLVAGFLLGRAPGGGVGDPAVEQIAADLRRGASAVRIVDDIGRWKAGKLLGNLAYNLDALYPPSPRRDAASAELVAEARRAFDAAGIDIADLRQDGGFDHTQLVIHDIPGFPRQGSSTWQSLARGGSVESDFLNGEIVLLARLHGLTAPVNAGVQRRIAVAARLGTPPGGLGDADLAELLAAGRVARGSGAGRQPSGEVLVDAKALHDELGSAQAPLLLDVRWALGDPHGHDHYREGHLPGAVYVDLDTELAAAPGGTAGRHPLPELADLQQAARSWGLTAGRPVVVYDDNGGLSAARAWWLLRWAGIADVRILDGALGAWRDAGLPIETGEIIPLPGDIVLEAGHLPVLDADTAAAVAREGILLDARAPERYRGEVEPVDPRAGHIPGAVSASTGDNLDAAGRFLPAAELRARFLALGASAGGGATQAPIGVYCGSGVTASHEIAALAVAGFDAALFPGSWSAWSSDPARPVATGPR
;
A
#
# COMPACT_ATOMS: atom_id res chain seq x y z
N MET A 1 -18.36 -37.64 20.18
CA MET A 1 -17.55 -37.58 21.42
C MET A 1 -16.99 -36.17 21.51
N SER A 2 -16.90 -35.58 22.71
CA SER A 2 -16.29 -34.26 22.88
C SER A 2 -14.82 -34.33 22.46
N ARG A 3 -14.35 -33.36 21.67
CA ARG A 3 -12.92 -33.28 21.28
C ARG A 3 -12.08 -32.85 22.48
N ARG A 4 -10.82 -33.26 22.48
CA ARG A 4 -9.77 -32.80 23.40
C ARG A 4 -8.79 -31.93 22.63
N TYR A 5 -8.38 -30.81 23.21
CA TYR A 5 -7.45 -29.86 22.58
C TYR A 5 -6.06 -29.99 23.19
N ILE A 6 -5.05 -30.20 22.35
CA ILE A 6 -3.64 -30.21 22.73
C ILE A 6 -3.04 -28.85 22.35
N VAL A 7 -2.98 -27.94 23.32
CA VAL A 7 -2.52 -26.56 23.10
C VAL A 7 -1.01 -26.49 23.25
N ILE A 8 -0.33 -26.48 22.11
CA ILE A 8 1.13 -26.44 21.99
C ILE A 8 1.59 -24.98 22.13
N GLY A 9 1.98 -24.60 23.35
CA GLY A 9 2.46 -23.27 23.68
C GLY A 9 1.58 -22.55 24.70
N ALA A 10 1.99 -22.57 25.96
CA ALA A 10 1.33 -21.86 27.07
C ALA A 10 1.68 -20.36 27.17
N GLY A 11 1.75 -19.67 26.02
CA GLY A 11 1.93 -18.22 25.95
C GLY A 11 0.63 -17.46 26.24
N ALA A 12 0.61 -16.15 25.99
CA ALA A 12 -0.55 -15.29 26.25
C ALA A 12 -1.86 -15.83 25.61
N VAL A 13 -1.84 -16.03 24.30
CA VAL A 13 -3.00 -16.52 23.54
C VAL A 13 -3.30 -17.98 23.88
N GLY A 14 -2.29 -18.86 23.81
CA GLY A 14 -2.49 -20.30 24.05
C GLY A 14 -3.06 -20.61 25.43
N ALA A 15 -2.51 -20.00 26.50
CA ALA A 15 -3.02 -20.19 27.85
C ALA A 15 -4.43 -19.61 28.04
N THR A 16 -4.74 -18.46 27.42
CA THR A 16 -6.09 -17.87 27.46
C THR A 16 -7.12 -18.81 26.81
N ILE A 17 -6.81 -19.35 25.62
CA ILE A 17 -7.72 -20.27 24.93
C ILE A 17 -7.85 -21.60 25.68
N ALA A 18 -6.75 -22.14 26.21
CA ALA A 18 -6.79 -23.33 27.04
C ALA A 18 -7.68 -23.14 28.29
N ALA A 19 -7.55 -21.99 28.96
CA ALA A 19 -8.34 -21.67 30.14
C ALA A 19 -9.84 -21.58 29.81
N GLU A 20 -10.23 -20.85 28.77
CA GLU A 20 -11.66 -20.68 28.43
C GLU A 20 -12.29 -21.98 27.91
N LEU A 21 -11.57 -22.79 27.12
CA LEU A 21 -12.06 -24.10 26.72
C LEU A 21 -12.25 -25.03 27.93
N HIS A 22 -11.29 -25.07 28.84
CA HIS A 22 -11.39 -25.84 30.07
C HIS A 22 -12.57 -25.38 30.95
N LEU A 23 -12.72 -24.07 31.15
CA LEU A 23 -13.84 -23.49 31.90
C LEU A 23 -15.20 -23.76 31.25
N ALA A 24 -15.24 -23.94 29.92
CA ALA A 24 -16.42 -24.37 29.16
C ALA A 24 -16.68 -25.90 29.22
N GLY A 25 -15.90 -26.64 30.00
CA GLY A 25 -16.01 -28.09 30.17
C GLY A 25 -15.46 -28.90 29.00
N ILE A 26 -14.55 -28.34 28.21
CA ILE A 26 -13.88 -29.02 27.11
C ILE A 26 -12.52 -29.54 27.61
N ASP A 27 -12.16 -30.77 27.24
CA ASP A 27 -10.90 -31.39 27.66
C ASP A 27 -9.71 -30.69 26.98
N VAL A 28 -8.70 -30.32 27.76
CA VAL A 28 -7.53 -29.56 27.30
C VAL A 28 -6.27 -30.07 27.98
N VAL A 29 -5.23 -30.31 27.17
CA VAL A 29 -3.85 -30.50 27.62
C VAL A 29 -3.03 -29.33 27.10
N VAL A 30 -2.30 -28.65 27.99
CA VAL A 30 -1.41 -27.56 27.64
C VAL A 30 0.03 -28.05 27.62
N VAL A 31 0.75 -27.74 26.54
CA VAL A 31 2.17 -28.05 26.41
C VAL A 31 2.99 -26.80 26.72
N ALA A 32 3.89 -26.91 27.69
CA ALA A 32 4.75 -25.82 28.15
C ALA A 32 6.20 -26.30 28.33
N ARG A 33 7.15 -25.36 28.45
CA ARG A 33 8.57 -25.67 28.71
C ARG A 33 9.18 -24.74 29.76
N GLY A 34 10.29 -25.17 30.34
CA GLY A 34 11.11 -24.41 31.30
C GLY A 34 10.30 -23.92 32.51
N ALA A 35 10.60 -22.71 32.99
CA ALA A 35 9.96 -22.14 34.17
C ALA A 35 8.42 -22.07 34.08
N ASN A 36 7.86 -21.93 32.86
CA ASN A 36 6.41 -21.90 32.69
C ASN A 36 5.77 -23.28 32.90
N LEU A 37 6.44 -24.36 32.47
CA LEU A 37 6.01 -25.73 32.74
C LEU A 37 6.01 -26.03 34.24
N GLU A 38 7.09 -25.64 34.92
CA GLU A 38 7.24 -25.82 36.37
C GLU A 38 6.15 -25.09 37.14
N ALA A 39 5.90 -23.81 36.79
CA ALA A 39 4.87 -22.99 37.45
C ALA A 39 3.46 -23.57 37.24
N LEU A 40 3.12 -23.99 36.02
CA LEU A 40 1.82 -24.55 35.70
C LEU A 40 1.59 -25.90 36.42
N ARG A 41 2.60 -26.78 36.49
CA ARG A 41 2.50 -28.04 37.23
C ARG A 41 2.39 -27.83 38.74
N ALA A 42 3.13 -26.89 39.30
CA ALA A 42 3.16 -26.66 40.73
C ALA A 42 1.91 -25.96 41.25
N HIS A 43 1.33 -25.06 40.46
CA HIS A 43 0.34 -24.11 40.95
C HIS A 43 -0.88 -23.94 40.03
N GLY A 44 -0.92 -24.55 38.85
CA GLY A 44 -1.93 -24.24 37.83
C GLY A 44 -1.76 -22.86 37.21
N LEU A 45 -2.63 -22.48 36.28
CA LEU A 45 -2.61 -21.16 35.64
C LEU A 45 -3.23 -20.11 36.56
N ARG A 46 -2.54 -19.01 36.81
CA ARG A 46 -3.11 -17.78 37.36
C ARG A 46 -3.63 -16.94 36.21
N TYR A 47 -4.95 -16.79 36.12
CA TYR A 47 -5.64 -16.17 35.00
C TYR A 47 -6.39 -14.92 35.46
N LEU A 48 -5.93 -13.75 35.01
CA LEU A 48 -6.45 -12.45 35.42
C LEU A 48 -7.45 -11.92 34.38
N ARG A 49 -8.64 -11.57 34.86
CA ARG A 49 -9.78 -11.05 34.08
C ARG A 49 -10.20 -9.66 34.58
N PRO A 50 -10.94 -8.89 33.75
CA PRO A 50 -11.51 -7.61 34.17
C PRO A 50 -12.34 -7.74 35.46
N PRO A 51 -12.40 -6.68 36.27
CA PRO A 51 -13.23 -6.68 37.46
C PRO A 51 -14.71 -6.84 37.09
N ALA A 52 -15.48 -7.52 37.94
CA ALA A 52 -16.93 -7.69 37.74
C ALA A 52 -17.71 -6.35 37.84
N THR A 53 -17.13 -5.36 38.51
CA THR A 53 -17.66 -4.00 38.65
C THR A 53 -16.56 -2.98 38.35
N GLU A 54 -16.90 -1.90 37.66
CA GLU A 54 -15.96 -0.82 37.34
C GLU A 54 -15.27 -0.29 38.61
N GLY A 55 -13.93 -0.19 38.58
CA GLY A 55 -13.10 0.21 39.72
C GLY A 55 -12.86 -0.87 40.80
N GLY A 56 -13.43 -2.07 40.65
CA GLY A 56 -13.17 -3.22 41.54
C GLY A 56 -11.80 -3.89 41.30
N PRO A 57 -11.38 -4.83 42.18
CA PRO A 57 -10.15 -5.58 41.98
C PRO A 57 -10.25 -6.51 40.77
N ALA A 58 -9.12 -6.79 40.12
CA ALA A 58 -9.02 -7.77 39.05
C ALA A 58 -9.64 -9.11 39.47
N GLU A 59 -10.41 -9.73 38.60
CA GLU A 59 -10.93 -11.06 38.85
C GLU A 59 -9.80 -12.08 38.62
N GLU A 60 -9.33 -12.69 39.71
CA GLU A 60 -8.28 -13.71 39.66
C GLU A 60 -8.88 -15.11 39.70
N ARG A 61 -8.57 -15.91 38.67
CA ARG A 61 -8.96 -17.32 38.58
C ARG A 61 -7.72 -18.19 38.66
N ARG A 62 -7.79 -19.28 39.42
CA ARG A 62 -6.81 -20.37 39.38
C ARG A 62 -7.40 -21.50 38.54
N VAL A 63 -6.80 -21.78 37.39
CA VAL A 63 -7.30 -22.80 36.46
C VAL A 63 -6.35 -24.00 36.47
N ASP A 64 -6.87 -25.15 36.84
CA ASP A 64 -6.11 -26.40 36.91
C ASP A 64 -6.17 -27.12 35.55
N LEU A 65 -5.13 -26.90 34.74
CA LEU A 65 -5.02 -27.45 33.39
C LEU A 65 -4.16 -28.71 33.44
N ALA A 66 -4.49 -29.73 32.65
CA ALA A 66 -3.55 -30.82 32.41
C ALA A 66 -2.33 -30.27 31.66
N VAL A 67 -1.11 -30.59 32.12
CA VAL A 67 0.13 -30.01 31.60
C VAL A 67 1.12 -31.08 31.15
N ALA A 68 1.63 -30.94 29.93
CA ALA A 68 2.70 -31.77 29.38
C ALA A 68 3.94 -30.93 29.01
N GLY A 69 5.12 -31.56 29.06
CA GLY A 69 6.39 -30.96 28.64
C GLY A 69 6.67 -31.08 27.14
N GLY A 70 6.00 -32.00 26.45
CA GLY A 70 6.22 -32.30 25.05
C GLY A 70 5.37 -33.48 24.57
N PRO A 71 5.56 -33.92 23.32
CA PRO A 71 4.78 -35.01 22.74
C PRO A 71 4.94 -36.35 23.49
N ASP A 72 6.12 -36.63 24.05
CA ASP A 72 6.40 -37.89 24.76
C ASP A 72 5.57 -38.08 26.05
N GLU A 73 4.94 -37.02 26.56
CA GLU A 73 4.08 -37.06 27.73
C GLU A 73 2.58 -37.03 27.37
N VAL A 74 2.22 -37.06 26.09
CA VAL A 74 0.83 -36.98 25.62
C VAL A 74 0.50 -38.18 24.74
N GLU A 75 -0.34 -39.07 25.26
CA GLU A 75 -0.97 -40.11 24.44
C GLU A 75 -2.08 -39.49 23.59
N LEU A 76 -1.84 -39.35 22.28
CA LEU A 76 -2.81 -38.81 21.34
C LEU A 76 -3.96 -39.79 21.09
N ARG A 77 -5.16 -39.23 20.94
CA ARG A 77 -6.42 -39.98 20.77
C ARG A 77 -7.13 -39.58 19.49
N SER A 78 -7.90 -40.50 18.93
CA SER A 78 -8.83 -40.16 17.85
C SER A 78 -9.77 -39.03 18.29
N GLY A 79 -9.80 -37.95 17.51
CA GLY A 79 -10.62 -36.77 17.80
C GLY A 79 -9.91 -35.65 18.57
N ASP A 80 -8.62 -35.81 18.88
CA ASP A 80 -7.80 -34.70 19.35
C ASP A 80 -7.68 -33.59 18.29
N VAL A 81 -7.47 -32.35 18.75
CA VAL A 81 -7.11 -31.20 17.91
C VAL A 81 -5.79 -30.66 18.41
N LEU A 82 -4.78 -30.59 17.53
CA LEU A 82 -3.53 -29.93 17.85
C LEU A 82 -3.68 -28.43 17.62
N VAL A 83 -3.26 -27.60 18.58
CA VAL A 83 -3.33 -26.14 18.46
C VAL A 83 -1.94 -25.56 18.65
N LEU A 84 -1.37 -25.00 17.58
CA LEU A 84 -0.06 -24.37 17.63
C LEU A 84 -0.21 -22.88 18.02
N ALA A 85 0.23 -22.55 19.24
CA ALA A 85 0.15 -21.21 19.83
C ALA A 85 1.54 -20.66 20.24
N THR A 86 2.61 -21.19 19.63
CA THR A 86 3.98 -20.71 19.78
C THR A 86 4.30 -19.62 18.75
N LYS A 87 5.52 -19.06 18.79
CA LYS A 87 5.98 -18.11 17.77
C LYS A 87 6.29 -18.81 16.45
N SER A 88 6.23 -18.07 15.36
CA SER A 88 6.39 -18.59 14.00
C SER A 88 7.75 -19.24 13.75
N GLN A 89 8.83 -18.75 14.39
CA GLN A 89 10.16 -19.36 14.30
C GLN A 89 10.26 -20.79 14.86
N ASP A 90 9.35 -21.17 15.76
CA ASP A 90 9.34 -22.50 16.36
C ASP A 90 8.46 -23.50 15.56
N SER A 91 7.70 -23.02 14.57
CA SER A 91 6.67 -23.81 13.87
C SER A 91 7.21 -25.07 13.24
N GLU A 92 8.31 -24.97 12.48
CA GLU A 92 8.87 -26.10 11.74
C GLU A 92 9.28 -27.25 12.67
N ALA A 93 10.02 -26.94 13.74
CA ALA A 93 10.48 -27.93 14.69
C ALA A 93 9.32 -28.58 15.45
N LEU A 94 8.32 -27.80 15.85
CA LEU A 94 7.15 -28.32 16.57
C LEU A 94 6.28 -29.18 15.66
N LEU A 95 5.95 -28.70 14.46
CA LEU A 95 5.17 -29.48 13.50
C LEU A 95 5.86 -30.81 13.16
N ALA A 96 7.19 -30.82 13.03
CA ALA A 96 7.94 -32.06 12.83
C ALA A 96 7.86 -33.01 14.05
N ALA A 97 7.94 -32.49 15.27
CA ALA A 97 7.89 -33.28 16.50
C ALA A 97 6.52 -33.92 16.74
N TRP A 98 5.44 -33.24 16.34
CA TRP A 98 4.06 -33.70 16.56
C TRP A 98 3.50 -34.53 15.40
N ALA A 99 3.89 -34.27 14.15
CA ALA A 99 3.32 -34.90 12.96
C ALA A 99 3.28 -36.43 13.02
N TRP A 100 4.36 -37.04 13.49
CA TRP A 100 4.54 -38.49 13.41
C TRP A 100 4.25 -39.23 14.71
N GLN A 101 3.65 -38.54 15.69
CA GLN A 101 3.22 -39.17 16.93
C GLN A 101 2.07 -40.15 16.66
N PRO A 102 2.08 -41.35 17.27
CA PRO A 102 1.02 -42.33 17.07
C PRO A 102 -0.28 -41.88 17.72
N VAL A 103 -1.40 -42.14 17.05
CA VAL A 103 -2.76 -41.90 17.56
C VAL A 103 -3.35 -43.22 18.05
N ASP A 104 -3.93 -43.23 19.25
CA ASP A 104 -4.48 -44.40 19.94
C ASP A 104 -3.47 -45.57 20.08
N GLY A 105 -2.18 -45.25 20.14
CA GLY A 105 -1.09 -46.25 20.17
C GLY A 105 -0.96 -47.08 18.89
N GLY A 106 -1.65 -46.68 17.81
CA GLY A 106 -1.70 -47.40 16.54
C GLY A 106 -0.62 -46.97 15.52
N ARG A 107 -0.81 -47.41 14.27
CA ARG A 107 0.07 -47.05 13.13
C ARG A 107 -0.29 -45.70 12.50
N THR A 108 -1.49 -45.19 12.73
CA THR A 108 -1.94 -43.91 12.18
C THR A 108 -1.28 -42.77 12.94
N THR A 109 -0.73 -41.81 12.21
CA THR A 109 -0.02 -40.68 12.81
C THR A 109 -0.91 -39.45 12.97
N ALA A 110 -0.49 -38.52 13.83
CA ALA A 110 -1.19 -37.26 14.05
C ALA A 110 -1.38 -36.46 12.75
N ALA A 111 -0.37 -36.43 11.89
CA ALA A 111 -0.39 -35.74 10.60
C ALA A 111 -1.46 -36.28 9.63
N GLU A 112 -1.77 -37.58 9.72
CA GLU A 112 -2.77 -38.24 8.88
C GLU A 112 -4.19 -38.06 9.43
N ALA A 113 -4.35 -38.09 10.76
CA ALA A 113 -5.67 -38.24 11.40
C ALA A 113 -6.20 -36.99 12.12
N LEU A 114 -5.33 -36.10 12.59
CA LEU A 114 -5.72 -35.01 13.48
C LEU A 114 -5.63 -33.65 12.76
N PRO A 115 -6.61 -32.75 12.94
CA PRO A 115 -6.48 -31.37 12.51
C PRO A 115 -5.43 -30.64 13.35
N VAL A 116 -4.63 -29.81 12.68
CA VAL A 116 -3.76 -28.81 13.33
C VAL A 116 -4.33 -27.42 13.10
N VAL A 117 -4.52 -26.67 14.20
CA VAL A 117 -4.99 -25.29 14.21
C VAL A 117 -3.80 -24.36 14.46
N LEU A 118 -3.61 -23.35 13.62
CA LEU A 118 -2.50 -22.41 13.71
C LEU A 118 -3.00 -21.06 14.23
N LEU A 119 -2.50 -20.61 15.38
CA LEU A 119 -2.93 -19.34 16.01
C LEU A 119 -1.95 -18.18 15.78
N GLN A 120 -0.88 -18.43 15.02
CA GLN A 120 0.21 -17.48 14.82
C GLN A 120 -0.15 -16.32 13.89
N ASN A 121 0.58 -15.21 14.01
CA ASN A 121 0.58 -14.15 13.01
C ASN A 121 1.40 -14.55 11.77
N GLY A 122 1.32 -13.75 10.70
CA GLY A 122 2.05 -14.02 9.45
C GLY A 122 1.48 -15.19 8.64
N ILE A 123 1.97 -15.35 7.41
CA ILE A 123 1.39 -16.26 6.41
C ILE A 123 2.20 -17.55 6.18
N GLU A 124 3.40 -17.65 6.75
CA GLU A 124 4.29 -18.80 6.52
C GLU A 124 3.85 -20.08 7.25
N ASN A 125 3.17 -19.94 8.39
CA ASN A 125 2.84 -21.08 9.26
C ASN A 125 1.98 -22.14 8.55
N ALA A 126 1.01 -21.71 7.74
CA ALA A 126 0.18 -22.63 6.96
C ALA A 126 1.01 -23.40 5.92
N ARG A 127 1.91 -22.72 5.19
CA ARG A 127 2.82 -23.37 4.22
C ARG A 127 3.76 -24.36 4.89
N THR A 128 4.22 -24.05 6.10
CA THR A 128 5.03 -24.96 6.91
C THR A 128 4.23 -26.20 7.33
N ALA A 129 2.99 -26.04 7.80
CA ALA A 129 2.14 -27.15 8.25
C ALA A 129 1.66 -28.06 7.11
N LEU A 130 1.32 -27.49 5.96
CA LEU A 130 0.84 -28.21 4.77
C LEU A 130 1.84 -29.22 4.20
N ARG A 131 3.13 -29.12 4.56
CA ARG A 131 4.14 -30.13 4.21
C ARG A 131 3.93 -31.47 4.91
N ARG A 132 3.18 -31.49 6.01
CA ARG A 132 3.04 -32.68 6.89
C ARG A 132 1.59 -33.04 7.15
N PHE A 133 0.76 -32.08 7.56
CA PHE A 133 -0.58 -32.35 8.05
C PHE A 133 -1.62 -32.37 6.92
N ALA A 134 -2.47 -33.39 6.92
CA ALA A 134 -3.57 -33.54 5.96
C ALA A 134 -4.71 -32.54 6.17
N VAL A 135 -4.91 -32.10 7.41
CA VAL A 135 -5.94 -31.12 7.79
C VAL A 135 -5.29 -29.95 8.54
N VAL A 136 -5.15 -28.83 7.85
CA VAL A 136 -4.61 -27.58 8.40
C VAL A 136 -5.71 -26.54 8.47
N VAL A 137 -5.98 -26.06 9.68
CA VAL A 137 -6.89 -24.94 9.95
C VAL A 137 -6.03 -23.75 10.35
N ASP A 138 -6.07 -22.67 9.56
CA ASP A 138 -5.36 -21.44 9.91
C ASP A 138 -6.34 -20.45 10.56
N ALA A 139 -5.80 -19.54 11.36
CA ALA A 139 -6.59 -18.57 12.11
C ALA A 139 -6.00 -17.17 12.07
N MET A 140 -6.88 -16.20 11.85
CA MET A 140 -6.61 -14.79 12.18
C MET A 140 -7.15 -14.51 13.58
N VAL A 141 -6.24 -14.38 14.55
CA VAL A 141 -6.60 -14.18 15.97
C VAL A 141 -6.55 -12.71 16.38
N LEU A 142 -7.60 -12.20 17.02
CA LEU A 142 -7.56 -10.95 17.77
C LEU A 142 -7.72 -11.26 19.25
N SER A 143 -6.64 -11.13 20.01
CA SER A 143 -6.67 -11.30 21.47
C SER A 143 -5.77 -10.25 22.12
N PRO A 144 -6.27 -9.47 23.09
CA PRO A 144 -5.47 -8.51 23.83
C PRO A 144 -4.75 -9.13 25.03
N SER A 145 -4.67 -10.47 25.10
CA SER A 145 -4.03 -11.18 26.20
C SER A 145 -2.52 -10.92 26.27
N SER A 146 -1.96 -10.96 27.47
CA SER A 146 -0.52 -10.81 27.71
C SER A 146 -0.02 -11.87 28.70
N HIS A 147 1.21 -12.33 28.49
CA HIS A 147 1.90 -13.24 29.41
C HIS A 147 2.85 -12.42 30.27
N LEU A 148 2.61 -12.40 31.58
CA LEU A 148 3.33 -11.54 32.51
C LEU A 148 4.59 -12.21 33.02
N ARG A 149 4.43 -13.39 33.59
CA ARG A 149 5.49 -14.22 34.18
C ARG A 149 5.09 -15.69 34.09
N PRO A 150 6.02 -16.64 34.29
CA PRO A 150 5.69 -18.07 34.29
C PRO A 150 4.45 -18.39 35.13
N GLY A 151 3.49 -19.10 34.52
CA GLY A 151 2.22 -19.51 35.13
C GLY A 151 1.15 -18.42 35.22
N GLU A 152 1.35 -17.24 34.61
CA GLU A 152 0.44 -16.09 34.77
C GLU A 152 0.13 -15.36 33.46
N VAL A 153 -1.17 -15.27 33.16
CA VAL A 153 -1.71 -14.63 31.95
C VAL A 153 -2.83 -13.66 32.33
N ILE A 154 -2.85 -12.53 31.63
CA ILE A 154 -3.90 -11.52 31.72
C ILE A 154 -4.70 -11.49 30.42
N SER A 155 -6.02 -11.46 30.51
CA SER A 155 -6.93 -11.36 29.37
C SER A 155 -7.96 -10.25 29.62
N PRO A 156 -7.72 -9.02 29.14
CA PRO A 156 -8.49 -7.84 29.51
C PRO A 156 -9.81 -7.67 28.72
N ALA A 157 -10.10 -8.52 27.74
CA ALA A 157 -11.33 -8.40 26.96
C ALA A 157 -12.52 -9.11 27.64
N ALA A 158 -13.68 -8.46 27.71
CA ALA A 158 -14.93 -9.06 28.20
C ALA A 158 -16.17 -8.44 27.50
N PRO A 159 -17.28 -9.19 27.32
CA PRO A 159 -17.48 -10.56 27.76
C PRO A 159 -16.69 -11.60 26.95
N LEU A 160 -16.32 -11.31 25.69
CA LEU A 160 -15.50 -12.20 24.87
C LEU A 160 -14.02 -12.02 25.17
N VAL A 161 -13.22 -13.09 25.02
CA VAL A 161 -11.76 -13.06 25.26
C VAL A 161 -10.94 -12.87 24.00
N ALA A 162 -11.48 -13.29 22.87
CA ALA A 162 -10.81 -13.29 21.59
C ALA A 162 -11.81 -13.30 20.43
N GLY A 163 -11.33 -12.87 19.27
CA GLY A 163 -12.00 -13.01 17.99
C GLY A 163 -11.17 -13.85 17.02
N PHE A 164 -11.83 -14.67 16.21
CA PHE A 164 -11.22 -15.56 15.24
C PHE A 164 -11.90 -15.44 13.87
N LEU A 165 -11.08 -15.29 12.83
CA LEU A 165 -11.42 -15.84 11.51
C LEU A 165 -10.74 -17.19 11.37
N LEU A 166 -11.50 -18.21 10.97
CA LEU A 166 -11.00 -19.56 10.74
C LEU A 166 -11.24 -19.98 9.31
N GLY A 167 -10.29 -20.67 8.71
CA GLY A 167 -10.49 -21.34 7.43
C GLY A 167 -9.56 -22.53 7.27
N ARG A 168 -9.89 -23.42 6.35
CA ARG A 168 -9.02 -24.52 5.98
C ARG A 168 -7.99 -23.99 4.99
N ALA A 169 -6.71 -24.27 5.22
CA ALA A 169 -5.65 -23.89 4.30
C ALA A 169 -5.43 -24.99 3.24
N PRO A 170 -5.13 -24.65 1.97
CA PRO A 170 -4.98 -23.30 1.42
C PRO A 170 -6.30 -22.62 0.99
N GLY A 171 -7.44 -23.30 1.05
CA GLY A 171 -8.75 -22.71 0.75
C GLY A 171 -9.91 -23.60 1.18
N GLY A 172 -11.07 -22.98 1.43
CA GLY A 172 -12.29 -23.55 1.98
C GLY A 172 -12.43 -23.33 3.49
N GLY A 173 -13.48 -23.90 4.06
CA GLY A 173 -13.71 -23.89 5.50
C GLY A 173 -15.19 -23.88 5.84
N VAL A 174 -16.01 -23.18 5.05
CA VAL A 174 -17.46 -23.17 5.24
C VAL A 174 -18.01 -24.56 4.97
N GLY A 175 -18.71 -25.13 5.95
CA GLY A 175 -19.25 -26.49 5.86
C GLY A 175 -18.23 -27.62 6.06
N ASP A 176 -16.96 -27.32 6.36
CA ASP A 176 -16.00 -28.36 6.76
C ASP A 176 -16.31 -28.81 8.21
N PRO A 177 -16.63 -30.11 8.46
CA PRO A 177 -17.05 -30.56 9.78
C PRO A 177 -15.98 -30.38 10.87
N ALA A 178 -14.69 -30.39 10.51
CA ALA A 178 -13.63 -30.16 11.47
C ALA A 178 -13.59 -28.69 11.89
N VAL A 179 -13.64 -27.78 10.91
CA VAL A 179 -13.62 -26.32 11.14
C VAL A 179 -14.87 -25.85 11.89
N GLU A 180 -16.05 -26.33 11.49
CA GLU A 180 -17.33 -25.98 12.13
C GLU A 180 -17.34 -26.38 13.61
N GLN A 181 -16.87 -27.59 13.92
CA GLN A 181 -16.79 -28.06 15.30
C GLN A 181 -15.77 -27.26 16.13
N ILE A 182 -14.59 -26.94 15.56
CA ILE A 182 -13.59 -26.10 16.23
C ILE A 182 -14.16 -24.70 16.50
N ALA A 183 -14.89 -24.14 15.54
CA ALA A 183 -15.55 -22.86 15.71
C ALA A 183 -16.61 -22.91 16.82
N ALA A 184 -17.40 -23.97 16.90
CA ALA A 184 -18.39 -24.16 17.96
C ALA A 184 -17.75 -24.24 19.36
N ASP A 185 -16.64 -24.99 19.48
CA ASP A 185 -15.91 -25.14 20.73
C ASP A 185 -15.26 -23.81 21.17
N LEU A 186 -14.66 -23.05 20.26
CA LEU A 186 -14.12 -21.72 20.55
C LEU A 186 -15.22 -20.72 20.95
N ARG A 187 -16.41 -20.78 20.33
CA ARG A 187 -17.56 -19.96 20.77
C ARG A 187 -18.02 -20.31 22.18
N ARG A 188 -18.02 -21.59 22.54
CA ARG A 188 -18.28 -22.02 23.93
C ARG A 188 -17.22 -21.49 24.90
N GLY A 189 -15.96 -21.41 24.46
CA GLY A 189 -14.85 -20.74 25.17
C GLY A 189 -14.83 -19.21 25.01
N ALA A 190 -16.00 -18.56 25.09
CA ALA A 190 -16.16 -17.11 25.11
C ALA A 190 -15.42 -16.35 24.00
N SER A 191 -15.41 -16.88 22.77
CA SER A 191 -14.78 -16.23 21.62
C SER A 191 -15.75 -15.92 20.48
N ALA A 192 -15.55 -14.80 19.79
CA ALA A 192 -16.22 -14.53 18.52
C ALA A 192 -15.52 -15.34 17.43
N VAL A 193 -16.28 -16.06 16.61
CA VAL A 193 -15.70 -16.86 15.53
C VAL A 193 -16.52 -16.70 14.26
N ARG A 194 -15.84 -16.38 13.16
CA ARG A 194 -16.39 -16.48 11.80
C ARG A 194 -15.52 -17.43 10.98
N ILE A 195 -16.17 -18.27 10.18
CA ILE A 195 -15.51 -19.16 9.23
C ILE A 195 -15.47 -18.46 7.87
N VAL A 196 -14.36 -18.58 7.17
CA VAL A 196 -14.09 -17.95 5.87
C VAL A 196 -13.47 -18.97 4.93
N ASP A 197 -13.74 -18.85 3.63
CA ASP A 197 -13.20 -19.77 2.62
C ASP A 197 -11.78 -19.42 2.17
N ASP A 198 -11.35 -18.18 2.33
CA ASP A 198 -9.97 -17.80 2.03
C ASP A 198 -9.36 -17.15 3.26
N ILE A 199 -8.87 -17.96 4.19
CA ILE A 199 -8.18 -17.44 5.37
C ILE A 199 -6.86 -16.75 5.01
N GLY A 200 -6.25 -17.11 3.88
CA GLY A 200 -4.98 -16.55 3.40
C GLY A 200 -5.06 -15.05 3.20
N ARG A 201 -6.09 -14.56 2.51
CA ARG A 201 -6.27 -13.11 2.29
C ARG A 201 -6.48 -12.31 3.56
N TRP A 202 -7.16 -12.87 4.56
CA TRP A 202 -7.35 -12.23 5.87
C TRP A 202 -6.04 -12.15 6.65
N LYS A 203 -5.23 -13.21 6.59
CA LYS A 203 -3.90 -13.26 7.20
C LYS A 203 -2.95 -12.25 6.54
N ALA A 204 -3.00 -12.12 5.20
CA ALA A 204 -2.25 -11.10 4.46
C ALA A 204 -2.68 -9.68 4.85
N GLY A 205 -4.00 -9.42 4.92
CA GLY A 205 -4.54 -8.13 5.38
C GLY A 205 -4.11 -7.77 6.80
N LYS A 206 -4.16 -8.72 7.73
CA LYS A 206 -3.68 -8.52 9.10
C LYS A 206 -2.17 -8.29 9.16
N LEU A 207 -1.40 -8.95 8.29
CA LEU A 207 0.05 -8.78 8.24
C LEU A 207 0.39 -7.31 7.99
N LEU A 208 -0.31 -6.58 7.12
CA LEU A 208 -0.08 -5.13 6.91
C LEU A 208 -0.09 -4.33 8.22
N GLY A 209 -1.07 -4.59 9.11
CA GLY A 209 -1.12 -3.96 10.43
C GLY A 209 0.01 -4.40 11.36
N ASN A 210 0.41 -5.67 11.32
CA ASN A 210 1.55 -6.17 12.10
C ASN A 210 2.87 -5.52 11.71
N LEU A 211 3.07 -5.23 10.42
CA LEU A 211 4.26 -4.54 9.98
C LEU A 211 4.32 -3.08 10.47
N ALA A 212 3.17 -2.41 10.54
CA ALA A 212 3.08 -1.07 11.13
C ALA A 212 3.44 -1.10 12.62
N TYR A 213 2.87 -2.03 13.40
CA TYR A 213 3.15 -2.18 14.84
C TYR A 213 4.62 -2.45 15.20
N ASN A 214 5.38 -2.93 14.23
CA ASN A 214 6.82 -3.14 14.34
C ASN A 214 7.60 -1.81 14.32
N LEU A 215 7.08 -0.77 13.66
CA LEU A 215 7.59 0.59 13.80
C LEU A 215 7.28 1.17 15.19
N ASP A 216 6.08 0.94 15.74
CA ASP A 216 5.67 1.41 17.08
C ASP A 216 6.57 0.83 18.19
N ALA A 217 7.08 -0.37 17.95
CA ALA A 217 8.02 -1.04 18.85
C ALA A 217 9.40 -0.35 18.86
N LEU A 218 9.80 0.28 17.76
CA LEU A 218 11.12 0.88 17.58
C LEU A 218 11.15 2.39 17.83
N TYR A 219 10.09 3.10 17.43
CA TYR A 219 10.07 4.56 17.35
C TYR A 219 8.86 5.16 18.08
N PRO A 220 9.00 6.33 18.71
CA PRO A 220 7.85 7.08 19.22
C PRO A 220 6.94 7.56 18.06
N PRO A 221 5.65 7.85 18.33
CA PRO A 221 4.76 8.46 17.35
C PRO A 221 5.34 9.77 16.79
N SER A 222 5.35 9.91 15.45
CA SER A 222 5.77 11.13 14.76
C SER A 222 5.26 11.10 13.31
N PRO A 223 5.08 12.26 12.64
CA PRO A 223 4.68 12.30 11.23
C PRO A 223 5.62 11.50 10.31
N ARG A 224 6.92 11.48 10.64
CA ARG A 224 7.90 10.69 9.88
C ARG A 224 7.71 9.18 10.09
N ARG A 225 7.27 8.76 11.27
CA ARG A 225 6.94 7.35 11.53
C ARG A 225 5.72 6.94 10.70
N ASP A 226 4.75 7.83 10.59
CA ASP A 226 3.55 7.60 9.78
C ASP A 226 3.90 7.47 8.30
N ALA A 227 4.80 8.34 7.79
CA ALA A 227 5.35 8.21 6.44
C ALA A 227 6.11 6.89 6.23
N ALA A 228 6.95 6.48 7.19
CA ALA A 228 7.63 5.18 7.13
C ALA A 228 6.65 4.00 7.15
N SER A 229 5.55 4.11 7.90
CA SER A 229 4.48 3.11 7.93
C SER A 229 3.77 3.01 6.59
N ALA A 230 3.42 4.14 5.97
CA ALA A 230 2.77 4.17 4.66
C ALA A 230 3.66 3.50 3.59
N GLU A 231 4.95 3.81 3.58
CA GLU A 231 5.90 3.24 2.64
C GLU A 231 6.14 1.75 2.83
N LEU A 232 6.27 1.34 4.09
CA LEU A 232 6.42 -0.05 4.46
C LEU A 232 5.20 -0.89 4.01
N VAL A 233 3.99 -0.34 4.18
CA VAL A 233 2.74 -0.97 3.73
C VAL A 233 2.65 -0.99 2.20
N ALA A 234 3.08 0.07 1.52
CA ALA A 234 3.12 0.11 0.07
C ALA A 234 4.07 -0.94 -0.53
N GLU A 235 5.25 -1.15 0.07
CA GLU A 235 6.14 -2.26 -0.30
C GLU A 235 5.48 -3.63 -0.12
N ALA A 236 4.78 -3.83 0.99
CA ALA A 236 4.10 -5.09 1.27
C ALA A 236 3.00 -5.37 0.24
N ARG A 237 2.18 -4.36 -0.10
CA ARG A 237 1.15 -4.48 -1.15
C ARG A 237 1.76 -4.88 -2.50
N ARG A 238 2.81 -4.20 -2.95
CA ARG A 238 3.52 -4.59 -4.19
C ARG A 238 4.05 -6.03 -4.16
N ALA A 239 4.59 -6.47 -3.01
CA ALA A 239 5.08 -7.84 -2.87
C ALA A 239 3.95 -8.88 -2.91
N PHE A 240 2.79 -8.58 -2.30
CA PHE A 240 1.61 -9.43 -2.38
C PHE A 240 1.01 -9.48 -3.78
N ASP A 241 0.87 -8.34 -4.45
CA ASP A 241 0.36 -8.25 -5.83
C ASP A 241 1.22 -9.09 -6.78
N ALA A 242 2.55 -8.95 -6.69
CA ALA A 242 3.49 -9.71 -7.50
C ALA A 242 3.45 -11.23 -7.20
N ALA A 243 3.07 -11.60 -5.97
CA ALA A 243 2.88 -12.98 -5.55
C ALA A 243 1.49 -13.53 -5.88
N GLY A 244 0.57 -12.71 -6.40
CA GLY A 244 -0.83 -13.10 -6.64
C GLY A 244 -1.60 -13.42 -5.35
N ILE A 245 -1.22 -12.79 -4.23
CA ILE A 245 -1.88 -12.98 -2.93
C ILE A 245 -2.91 -11.87 -2.74
N ASP A 246 -4.19 -12.23 -2.77
CA ASP A 246 -5.28 -11.32 -2.44
C ASP A 246 -5.18 -10.87 -0.96
N ILE A 247 -5.63 -9.65 -0.68
CA ILE A 247 -5.56 -9.02 0.64
C ILE A 247 -6.96 -8.58 1.03
N ALA A 248 -7.44 -9.04 2.19
CA ALA A 248 -8.68 -8.52 2.75
C ALA A 248 -8.48 -7.11 3.34
N ASP A 249 -9.40 -6.20 3.08
CA ASP A 249 -9.53 -4.97 3.85
C ASP A 249 -10.32 -5.28 5.12
N LEU A 250 -9.61 -5.36 6.25
CA LEU A 250 -10.20 -5.70 7.54
C LEU A 250 -11.30 -4.73 8.00
N ARG A 251 -11.36 -3.50 7.45
CA ARG A 251 -12.39 -2.51 7.76
C ARG A 251 -13.59 -2.63 6.82
N GLN A 252 -13.36 -2.86 5.53
CA GLN A 252 -14.42 -2.86 4.51
C GLN A 252 -15.05 -4.25 4.31
N ASP A 253 -14.28 -5.33 4.36
CA ASP A 253 -14.74 -6.69 4.06
C ASP A 253 -15.54 -7.32 5.23
N GLY A 254 -15.72 -6.55 6.32
CA GLY A 254 -16.63 -6.87 7.41
C GLY A 254 -16.26 -8.14 8.17
N GLY A 255 -15.01 -8.28 8.64
CA GLY A 255 -14.42 -9.46 9.33
C GLY A 255 -15.33 -10.21 10.31
N PHE A 256 -15.22 -10.01 11.61
CA PHE A 256 -16.15 -10.57 12.59
C PHE A 256 -16.71 -9.46 13.49
N ASP A 257 -17.89 -9.70 14.05
CA ASP A 257 -18.47 -8.78 15.02
C ASP A 257 -17.59 -8.74 16.28
N HIS A 258 -16.93 -7.59 16.48
CA HIS A 258 -16.04 -7.32 17.60
C HIS A 258 -16.67 -6.43 18.66
N THR A 259 -17.97 -6.09 18.54
CA THR A 259 -18.68 -5.22 19.49
C THR A 259 -18.65 -5.77 20.92
N GLN A 260 -18.55 -7.10 21.07
CA GLN A 260 -18.46 -7.79 22.35
C GLN A 260 -17.02 -8.07 22.81
N LEU A 261 -16.01 -7.69 22.02
CA LEU A 261 -14.59 -7.78 22.39
C LEU A 261 -14.13 -6.44 23.00
N VAL A 262 -14.75 -6.05 24.11
CA VAL A 262 -14.45 -4.78 24.79
C VAL A 262 -13.24 -4.97 25.70
N ILE A 263 -12.22 -4.12 25.55
CA ILE A 263 -11.01 -4.14 26.37
C ILE A 263 -11.24 -3.30 27.62
N HIS A 264 -10.99 -3.88 28.79
CA HIS A 264 -11.12 -3.22 30.08
C HIS A 264 -9.76 -3.01 30.73
N ASP A 265 -9.67 -1.99 31.59
CA ASP A 265 -8.52 -1.82 32.46
C ASP A 265 -8.52 -2.87 33.57
N ILE A 266 -7.34 -3.43 33.84
CA ILE A 266 -7.13 -4.35 34.95
C ILE A 266 -6.20 -3.64 35.94
N PRO A 267 -6.66 -3.36 37.17
CA PRO A 267 -5.87 -2.64 38.16
C PRO A 267 -4.50 -3.27 38.39
N GLY A 268 -3.44 -2.45 38.31
CA GLY A 268 -2.04 -2.89 38.46
C GLY A 268 -1.39 -3.45 37.19
N PHE A 269 -2.14 -3.60 36.09
CA PHE A 269 -1.64 -4.20 34.85
C PHE A 269 -2.02 -3.38 33.61
N PRO A 270 -1.46 -2.17 33.43
CA PRO A 270 -1.73 -1.36 32.25
C PRO A 270 -1.26 -2.08 30.98
N ARG A 271 -2.07 -2.05 29.92
CA ARG A 271 -1.68 -2.62 28.63
C ARG A 271 -0.53 -1.80 28.03
N GLN A 272 0.52 -2.46 27.58
CA GLN A 272 1.67 -1.81 26.95
C GLN A 272 1.93 -2.39 25.55
N GLY A 273 1.79 -1.53 24.55
CA GLY A 273 2.25 -1.75 23.17
C GLY A 273 1.71 -3.00 22.44
N SER A 274 2.33 -3.26 21.29
CA SER A 274 2.12 -4.44 20.45
C SER A 274 2.86 -5.68 20.99
N SER A 275 2.62 -6.86 20.41
CA SER A 275 3.33 -8.10 20.79
C SER A 275 4.85 -8.00 20.58
N THR A 276 5.29 -7.28 19.54
CA THR A 276 6.71 -7.00 19.29
C THR A 276 7.26 -6.05 20.34
N TRP A 277 6.54 -4.97 20.66
CA TRP A 277 6.91 -4.03 21.72
C TRP A 277 7.13 -4.77 23.05
N GLN A 278 6.17 -5.63 23.41
CA GLN A 278 6.26 -6.44 24.63
C GLN A 278 7.41 -7.44 24.62
N SER A 279 7.74 -7.99 23.44
CA SER A 279 8.88 -8.90 23.31
C SER A 279 10.19 -8.16 23.54
N LEU A 280 10.36 -6.95 22.97
CA LEU A 280 11.53 -6.11 23.23
C LEU A 280 11.62 -5.70 24.72
N ALA A 281 10.49 -5.27 25.32
CA ALA A 281 10.44 -4.87 26.72
C ALA A 281 10.89 -5.97 27.69
N ARG A 282 10.62 -7.24 27.35
CA ARG A 282 11.01 -8.41 28.16
C ARG A 282 12.36 -9.03 27.75
N GLY A 283 13.05 -8.49 26.74
CA GLY A 283 14.26 -9.12 26.18
C GLY A 283 13.99 -10.50 25.55
N GLY A 284 12.78 -10.72 25.03
CA GLY A 284 12.39 -11.96 24.38
C GLY A 284 12.72 -12.00 22.89
N SER A 285 12.52 -13.16 22.27
CA SER A 285 12.63 -13.31 20.81
C SER A 285 11.60 -12.47 20.05
N VAL A 286 11.91 -12.07 18.83
CA VAL A 286 11.01 -11.27 17.96
C VAL A 286 10.63 -12.10 16.73
N GLU A 287 9.47 -11.80 16.12
CA GLU A 287 8.95 -12.54 14.94
C GLU A 287 9.19 -11.79 13.63
N SER A 288 10.06 -10.77 13.63
CA SER A 288 10.24 -9.87 12.47
C SER A 288 10.61 -10.59 11.18
N ASP A 289 11.29 -11.74 11.27
CA ASP A 289 11.67 -12.55 10.10
C ASP A 289 10.46 -13.20 9.41
N PHE A 290 9.40 -13.50 10.16
CA PHE A 290 8.15 -14.07 9.65
C PHE A 290 7.06 -13.01 9.43
N LEU A 291 7.41 -11.74 9.64
CA LEU A 291 6.56 -10.57 9.39
C LEU A 291 7.16 -9.70 8.28
N ASN A 292 8.10 -8.80 8.62
CA ASN A 292 8.78 -7.98 7.61
C ASN A 292 9.67 -8.84 6.70
N GLY A 293 10.35 -9.85 7.26
CA GLY A 293 11.17 -10.78 6.49
C GLY A 293 10.36 -11.59 5.49
N GLU A 294 9.08 -11.85 5.76
CA GLU A 294 8.15 -12.50 4.83
C GLU A 294 7.90 -11.60 3.61
N ILE A 295 7.68 -10.30 3.82
CA ILE A 295 7.57 -9.32 2.72
C ILE A 295 8.86 -9.25 1.92
N VAL A 296 10.02 -9.26 2.59
CA VAL A 296 11.33 -9.26 1.93
C VAL A 296 11.54 -10.54 1.12
N LEU A 297 11.12 -11.69 1.63
CA LEU A 297 11.17 -12.98 0.93
C LEU A 297 10.30 -12.93 -0.34
N LEU A 298 9.02 -12.55 -0.21
CA LEU A 298 8.10 -12.42 -1.34
C LEU A 298 8.66 -11.46 -2.40
N ALA A 299 9.11 -10.27 -2.00
CA ALA A 299 9.70 -9.32 -2.93
C ALA A 299 10.86 -9.95 -3.72
N ARG A 300 11.80 -10.63 -3.05
CA ARG A 300 12.96 -11.27 -3.70
C ARG A 300 12.54 -12.40 -4.64
N LEU A 301 11.60 -13.25 -4.25
CA LEU A 301 11.10 -14.35 -5.08
C LEU A 301 10.45 -13.83 -6.37
N HIS A 302 9.92 -12.61 -6.35
CA HIS A 302 9.24 -11.97 -7.47
C HIS A 302 10.06 -10.85 -8.13
N GLY A 303 11.38 -10.80 -7.91
CA GLY A 303 12.27 -9.85 -8.58
C GLY A 303 12.13 -8.39 -8.13
N LEU A 304 11.49 -8.15 -6.99
CA LEU A 304 11.30 -6.85 -6.36
C LEU A 304 12.25 -6.64 -5.17
N THR A 305 12.31 -5.42 -4.66
CA THR A 305 12.98 -5.08 -3.40
C THR A 305 11.98 -4.50 -2.41
N ALA A 306 12.15 -4.83 -1.12
CA ALA A 306 11.41 -4.24 -0.01
C ALA A 306 12.37 -3.63 1.04
N PRO A 307 13.09 -2.55 0.68
CA PRO A 307 14.16 -1.97 1.49
C PRO A 307 13.69 -1.40 2.84
N VAL A 308 12.49 -0.82 2.93
CA VAL A 308 11.94 -0.32 4.19
C VAL A 308 11.58 -1.50 5.09
N ASN A 309 10.93 -2.54 4.56
CA ASN A 309 10.67 -3.78 5.32
C ASN A 309 11.97 -4.45 5.78
N ALA A 310 12.98 -4.58 4.92
CA ALA A 310 14.29 -5.11 5.27
C ALA A 310 14.98 -4.25 6.34
N GLY A 311 14.86 -2.93 6.24
CA GLY A 311 15.39 -1.98 7.19
C GLY A 311 14.76 -2.09 8.57
N VAL A 312 13.43 -2.27 8.65
CA VAL A 312 12.70 -2.51 9.90
C VAL A 312 13.04 -3.88 10.48
N GLN A 313 13.06 -4.93 9.65
CA GLN A 313 13.45 -6.29 10.06
C GLN A 313 14.81 -6.27 10.76
N ARG A 314 15.82 -5.67 10.10
CA ARG A 314 17.17 -5.53 10.67
C ARG A 314 17.16 -4.79 12.00
N ARG A 315 16.44 -3.67 12.10
CA ARG A 315 16.41 -2.85 13.32
C ARG A 315 15.75 -3.57 14.49
N ILE A 316 14.68 -4.32 14.25
CA ILE A 316 14.05 -5.15 15.28
C ILE A 316 15.00 -6.25 15.76
N ALA A 317 15.68 -6.95 14.84
CA ALA A 317 16.64 -7.97 15.19
C ALA A 317 17.82 -7.41 16.01
N VAL A 318 18.34 -6.24 15.61
CA VAL A 318 19.42 -5.55 16.34
C VAL A 318 18.95 -5.06 17.71
N ALA A 319 17.76 -4.45 17.80
CA ALA A 319 17.17 -3.99 19.06
C ALA A 319 16.98 -5.14 20.06
N ALA A 320 16.44 -6.27 19.59
CA ALA A 320 16.28 -7.47 20.42
C ALA A 320 17.62 -8.00 20.92
N ARG A 321 18.65 -8.06 20.06
CA ARG A 321 19.99 -8.53 20.43
C ARG A 321 20.68 -7.60 21.43
N LEU A 322 20.53 -6.28 21.28
CA LEU A 322 21.18 -5.28 22.11
C LEU A 322 20.40 -4.94 23.38
N GLY A 323 19.19 -5.48 23.55
CA GLY A 323 18.31 -5.10 24.65
C GLY A 323 17.87 -3.63 24.58
N THR A 324 17.73 -3.07 23.38
CA THR A 324 17.26 -1.70 23.20
C THR A 324 15.81 -1.60 23.70
N PRO A 325 15.49 -0.64 24.58
CA PRO A 325 14.13 -0.49 25.08
C PRO A 325 13.17 -0.11 23.92
N PRO A 326 11.89 -0.48 24.02
CA PRO A 326 10.92 -0.08 23.03
C PRO A 326 10.84 1.44 22.83
N GLY A 327 10.68 1.90 21.60
CA GLY A 327 10.70 3.33 21.27
C GLY A 327 12.09 3.99 21.41
N GLY A 328 13.16 3.20 21.55
CA GLY A 328 14.51 3.69 21.81
C GLY A 328 15.26 4.25 20.59
N LEU A 329 14.72 4.12 19.37
CA LEU A 329 15.34 4.66 18.16
C LEU A 329 14.85 6.08 17.85
N GLY A 330 15.77 6.93 17.38
CA GLY A 330 15.52 8.34 17.12
C GLY A 330 15.12 8.67 15.68
N ASP A 331 14.66 9.90 15.50
CA ASP A 331 14.13 10.44 14.24
C ASP A 331 15.17 10.49 13.10
N ALA A 332 16.47 10.56 13.42
CA ALA A 332 17.57 10.47 12.45
C ALA A 332 17.72 9.07 11.83
N ASP A 333 17.61 8.02 12.64
CA ASP A 333 17.64 6.63 12.14
C ASP A 333 16.40 6.33 11.29
N LEU A 334 15.26 6.92 11.65
CA LEU A 334 14.03 6.85 10.87
C LEU A 334 14.16 7.57 9.52
N ALA A 335 14.87 8.70 9.46
CA ALA A 335 15.20 9.39 8.22
C ALA A 335 16.11 8.54 7.32
N GLU A 336 17.09 7.83 7.89
CA GLU A 336 17.95 6.90 7.17
C GLU A 336 17.15 5.72 6.59
N LEU A 337 16.23 5.15 7.37
CA LEU A 337 15.32 4.10 6.91
C LEU A 337 14.54 4.53 5.66
N LEU A 338 13.95 5.73 5.69
CA LEU A 338 13.22 6.29 4.56
C LEU A 338 14.12 6.65 3.37
N ALA A 339 15.33 7.13 3.63
CA ALA A 339 16.31 7.42 2.59
C ALA A 339 16.71 6.14 1.83
N ALA A 340 16.86 5.01 2.52
CA ALA A 340 17.10 3.72 1.87
C ALA A 340 15.95 3.31 0.94
N GLY A 341 14.70 3.58 1.33
CA GLY A 341 13.52 3.38 0.48
C GLY A 341 13.53 4.25 -0.79
N ARG A 342 13.93 5.52 -0.65
CA ARG A 342 14.09 6.44 -1.79
C ARG A 342 15.25 6.07 -2.71
N VAL A 343 16.40 5.69 -2.15
CA VAL A 343 17.57 5.27 -2.92
C VAL A 343 17.29 3.99 -3.69
N ALA A 344 16.56 3.03 -3.15
CA ALA A 344 16.15 1.83 -3.89
C ALA A 344 15.18 2.12 -5.03
N ARG A 345 14.27 3.10 -4.86
CA ARG A 345 13.45 3.62 -5.97
C ARG A 345 14.30 4.33 -7.03
N GLY A 346 15.42 4.94 -6.64
CA GLY A 346 16.37 5.61 -7.53
C GLY A 346 17.47 4.71 -8.12
N SER A 347 17.80 3.58 -7.49
CA SER A 347 18.87 2.65 -7.90
C SER A 347 18.34 1.42 -8.63
N GLY A 348 17.02 1.20 -8.59
CA GLY A 348 16.29 0.56 -9.67
C GLY A 348 16.21 1.51 -10.88
N ALA A 349 17.34 1.68 -11.59
CA ALA A 349 17.29 2.01 -13.02
C ALA A 349 16.70 0.79 -13.75
N GLY A 350 15.41 0.61 -13.52
CA GLY A 350 14.59 -0.51 -13.92
C GLY A 350 13.19 0.04 -13.88
N ARG A 351 12.88 0.84 -14.91
CA ARG A 351 11.54 1.17 -15.40
C ARG A 351 10.49 1.25 -14.28
N GLN A 352 10.17 2.49 -13.86
CA GLN A 352 8.82 2.78 -13.36
C GLN A 352 7.86 1.96 -14.22
N PRO A 353 6.99 1.09 -13.67
CA PRO A 353 5.99 0.45 -14.51
C PRO A 353 5.30 1.62 -15.19
N SER A 354 5.46 1.70 -16.51
CA SER A 354 4.73 2.63 -17.34
C SER A 354 3.29 2.18 -17.20
N GLY A 355 2.60 2.67 -16.17
CA GLY A 355 1.16 2.75 -16.18
C GLY A 355 0.79 3.35 -17.54
N GLU A 356 -0.22 2.77 -18.16
CA GLU A 356 -0.69 3.19 -19.48
C GLU A 356 -0.87 4.71 -19.46
N VAL A 357 -0.16 5.45 -20.31
CA VAL A 357 -0.27 6.92 -20.33
C VAL A 357 -1.63 7.34 -20.89
N LEU A 358 -2.19 6.50 -21.74
CA LEU A 358 -3.41 6.72 -22.49
C LEU A 358 -4.46 5.66 -22.12
N VAL A 359 -5.73 6.01 -22.24
CA VAL A 359 -6.85 5.08 -22.21
C VAL A 359 -7.78 5.41 -23.38
N ASP A 360 -8.26 4.39 -24.10
CA ASP A 360 -9.24 4.61 -25.17
C ASP A 360 -10.66 4.76 -24.62
N ALA A 361 -11.54 5.37 -25.40
CA ALA A 361 -12.89 5.72 -24.96
C ALA A 361 -13.73 4.50 -24.53
N LYS A 362 -13.55 3.35 -25.21
CA LYS A 362 -14.31 2.14 -24.91
C LYS A 362 -13.78 1.46 -23.64
N ALA A 363 -12.45 1.35 -23.51
CA ALA A 363 -11.82 0.84 -22.30
C ALA A 363 -12.22 1.68 -21.07
N LEU A 364 -12.18 3.01 -21.20
CA LEU A 364 -12.64 3.91 -20.16
C LEU A 364 -14.12 3.68 -19.79
N HIS A 365 -14.99 3.53 -20.80
CA HIS A 365 -16.40 3.26 -20.55
C HIS A 365 -16.64 1.97 -19.75
N ASP A 366 -15.91 0.90 -20.09
CA ASP A 366 -15.99 -0.38 -19.38
C ASP A 366 -15.48 -0.23 -17.92
N GLU A 367 -14.41 0.54 -17.70
CA GLU A 367 -13.85 0.81 -16.37
C GLU A 367 -14.78 1.61 -15.46
N LEU A 368 -15.58 2.52 -16.00
CA LEU A 368 -16.56 3.30 -15.24
C LEU A 368 -17.66 2.43 -14.62
N GLY A 369 -17.88 1.22 -15.14
CA GLY A 369 -18.79 0.23 -14.55
C GLY A 369 -18.18 -0.63 -13.45
N SER A 370 -16.89 -0.47 -13.14
CA SER A 370 -16.16 -1.31 -12.18
C SER A 370 -16.22 -0.77 -10.74
N ALA A 371 -15.85 -1.61 -9.78
CA ALA A 371 -15.72 -1.22 -8.37
C ALA A 371 -14.57 -0.20 -8.12
N GLN A 372 -13.68 0.00 -9.09
CA GLN A 372 -12.56 0.94 -9.04
C GLN A 372 -12.68 2.02 -10.14
N ALA A 373 -13.90 2.51 -10.40
CA ALA A 373 -14.14 3.52 -11.41
C ALA A 373 -13.22 4.76 -11.22
N PRO A 374 -12.51 5.19 -12.29
CA PRO A 374 -11.59 6.32 -12.20
C PRO A 374 -12.33 7.61 -11.82
N LEU A 375 -11.60 8.56 -11.24
CA LEU A 375 -12.04 9.95 -11.18
C LEU A 375 -11.82 10.57 -12.57
N LEU A 376 -12.87 11.16 -13.14
CA LEU A 376 -12.79 11.83 -14.44
C LEU A 376 -12.62 13.34 -14.23
N LEU A 377 -11.58 13.92 -14.81
CA LEU A 377 -11.32 15.36 -14.78
C LEU A 377 -11.40 15.95 -16.19
N ASP A 378 -12.31 16.89 -16.37
CA ASP A 378 -12.46 17.68 -17.58
C ASP A 378 -11.63 18.95 -17.46
N VAL A 379 -10.58 19.05 -18.27
CA VAL A 379 -9.60 20.14 -18.25
C VAL A 379 -9.68 20.93 -19.56
N ARG A 380 -10.88 21.12 -20.10
CA ARG A 380 -11.08 21.92 -21.30
C ARG A 380 -10.60 23.36 -21.12
N TRP A 381 -9.63 23.72 -21.95
CA TRP A 381 -9.05 25.05 -21.96
C TRP A 381 -8.50 25.37 -23.35
N ALA A 382 -8.74 26.58 -23.82
CA ALA A 382 -8.18 27.10 -25.05
C ALA A 382 -7.67 28.52 -24.83
N LEU A 383 -6.50 28.83 -25.39
CA LEU A 383 -5.89 30.15 -25.24
C LEU A 383 -6.80 31.23 -25.84
N GLY A 384 -7.28 32.14 -25.00
CA GLY A 384 -8.15 33.23 -25.39
C GLY A 384 -9.65 32.94 -25.30
N ASP A 385 -10.03 31.72 -24.88
CA ASP A 385 -11.43 31.36 -24.61
C ASP A 385 -11.66 31.16 -23.10
N PRO A 386 -12.41 32.06 -22.43
CA PRO A 386 -12.71 31.94 -21.01
C PRO A 386 -13.92 31.04 -20.69
N HIS A 387 -14.60 30.45 -21.68
CA HIS A 387 -15.89 29.76 -21.50
C HIS A 387 -15.76 28.24 -21.30
N GLY A 388 -14.59 27.73 -20.90
CA GLY A 388 -14.36 26.30 -20.69
C GLY A 388 -15.42 25.64 -19.76
N HIS A 389 -15.81 26.33 -18.69
CA HIS A 389 -16.84 25.86 -17.76
C HIS A 389 -18.23 25.77 -18.40
N ASP A 390 -18.59 26.73 -19.26
CA ASP A 390 -19.87 26.73 -19.98
C ASP A 390 -19.91 25.55 -20.97
N HIS A 391 -18.83 25.33 -21.73
CA HIS A 391 -18.69 24.17 -22.61
C HIS A 391 -18.80 22.84 -21.85
N TYR A 392 -18.23 22.78 -20.64
CA TYR A 392 -18.40 21.62 -19.76
C TYR A 392 -19.87 21.36 -19.44
N ARG A 393 -20.59 22.38 -18.99
CA ARG A 393 -22.02 22.26 -18.61
C ARG A 393 -22.92 21.89 -19.78
N GLU A 394 -22.54 22.25 -21.01
CA GLU A 394 -23.27 21.87 -22.23
C GLU A 394 -23.12 20.39 -22.60
N GLY A 395 -22.07 19.70 -22.12
CA GLY A 395 -21.88 18.27 -22.36
C GLY A 395 -20.50 17.76 -21.94
N HIS A 396 -20.46 16.80 -21.04
CA HIS A 396 -19.23 16.19 -20.49
C HIS A 396 -19.37 14.66 -20.34
N LEU A 397 -18.27 13.96 -20.07
CA LEU A 397 -18.31 12.53 -19.73
C LEU A 397 -19.12 12.29 -18.44
N PRO A 398 -19.84 11.16 -18.30
CA PRO A 398 -20.64 10.88 -17.13
C PRO A 398 -19.83 10.91 -15.82
N GLY A 399 -20.25 11.75 -14.86
CA GLY A 399 -19.57 11.92 -13.57
C GLY A 399 -18.23 12.68 -13.62
N ALA A 400 -17.86 13.29 -14.75
CA ALA A 400 -16.66 14.11 -14.85
C ALA A 400 -16.77 15.42 -14.05
N VAL A 401 -15.67 15.84 -13.44
CA VAL A 401 -15.56 17.10 -12.69
C VAL A 401 -14.75 18.08 -13.52
N TYR A 402 -15.25 19.31 -13.68
CA TYR A 402 -14.51 20.38 -14.33
C TYR A 402 -13.34 20.85 -13.47
N VAL A 403 -12.19 21.06 -14.11
CA VAL A 403 -10.96 21.55 -13.50
C VAL A 403 -10.51 22.79 -14.24
N ASP A 404 -10.47 23.91 -13.52
CA ASP A 404 -10.05 25.19 -14.10
C ASP A 404 -8.52 25.26 -14.19
N LEU A 405 -8.01 25.29 -15.42
CA LEU A 405 -6.57 25.25 -15.67
C LEU A 405 -5.83 26.46 -15.09
N ASP A 406 -6.42 27.65 -15.20
CA ASP A 406 -5.79 28.92 -14.81
C ASP A 406 -5.74 29.08 -13.28
N THR A 407 -6.73 28.57 -12.56
CA THR A 407 -6.88 28.79 -11.11
C THR A 407 -6.54 27.58 -10.25
N GLU A 408 -6.66 26.36 -10.78
CA GLU A 408 -6.45 25.12 -10.00
C GLU A 408 -5.21 24.33 -10.44
N LEU A 409 -4.73 24.53 -11.68
CA LEU A 409 -3.54 23.87 -12.23
C LEU A 409 -2.36 24.83 -12.46
N ALA A 410 -2.48 26.06 -11.97
CA ALA A 410 -1.44 27.08 -12.06
C ALA A 410 -1.49 28.01 -10.83
N ALA A 411 -0.33 28.54 -10.46
CA ALA A 411 -0.28 29.71 -9.59
C ALA A 411 -0.58 30.99 -10.39
N ALA A 412 -0.78 32.11 -9.68
CA ALA A 412 -0.98 33.40 -10.32
C ALA A 412 0.18 33.75 -11.29
N PRO A 413 -0.11 34.28 -12.49
CA PRO A 413 0.91 34.65 -13.46
C PRO A 413 1.81 35.77 -12.91
N GLY A 414 3.09 35.76 -13.30
CA GLY A 414 4.03 36.81 -12.89
C GLY A 414 5.28 36.83 -13.74
N GLY A 415 5.78 38.03 -14.06
CA GLY A 415 6.92 38.32 -14.97
C GLY A 415 7.80 37.12 -15.35
N THR A 416 8.86 36.86 -14.57
CA THR A 416 9.79 35.74 -14.82
C THR A 416 9.30 34.38 -14.31
N ALA A 417 8.15 34.31 -13.64
CA ALA A 417 7.49 33.05 -13.28
C ALA A 417 6.68 32.47 -14.46
N GLY A 418 6.32 33.29 -15.44
CA GLY A 418 5.53 32.91 -16.62
C GLY A 418 4.02 33.01 -16.40
N ARG A 419 3.24 32.58 -17.41
CA ARG A 419 1.77 32.65 -17.37
C ARG A 419 1.09 31.57 -16.55
N HIS A 420 1.68 30.36 -16.48
CA HIS A 420 1.13 29.26 -15.70
C HIS A 420 2.23 28.60 -14.84
N PRO A 421 2.77 29.33 -13.84
CA PRO A 421 3.72 28.76 -12.89
C PRO A 421 3.12 27.53 -12.20
N LEU A 422 3.98 26.67 -11.64
CA LEU A 422 3.49 25.56 -10.85
C LEU A 422 2.71 26.08 -9.64
N PRO A 423 1.56 25.47 -9.29
CA PRO A 423 0.85 25.80 -8.06
C PRO A 423 1.68 25.40 -6.84
N GLU A 424 1.46 26.08 -5.72
CA GLU A 424 1.96 25.59 -4.43
C GLU A 424 1.31 24.23 -4.13
N LEU A 425 2.08 23.29 -3.55
CA LEU A 425 1.61 21.92 -3.33
C LEU A 425 0.35 21.87 -2.46
N ALA A 426 0.22 22.80 -1.51
CA ALA A 426 -0.95 22.89 -0.64
C ALA A 426 -2.22 23.29 -1.41
N ASP A 427 -2.10 24.22 -2.36
CA ASP A 427 -3.23 24.69 -3.18
C ASP A 427 -3.67 23.59 -4.16
N LEU A 428 -2.71 22.92 -4.81
CA LEU A 428 -2.99 21.77 -5.67
C LEU A 428 -3.65 20.64 -4.88
N GLN A 429 -3.21 20.38 -3.63
CA GLN A 429 -3.84 19.36 -2.78
C GLN A 429 -5.27 19.75 -2.41
N GLN A 430 -5.51 21.03 -2.12
CA GLN A 430 -6.86 21.52 -1.83
C GLN A 430 -7.78 21.35 -3.05
N ALA A 431 -7.32 21.73 -4.24
CA ALA A 431 -8.05 21.54 -5.49
C ALA A 431 -8.30 20.05 -5.78
N ALA A 432 -7.29 19.19 -5.63
CA ALA A 432 -7.42 17.75 -5.81
C ALA A 432 -8.47 17.13 -4.87
N ARG A 433 -8.51 17.59 -3.61
CA ARG A 433 -9.57 17.18 -2.68
C ARG A 433 -10.93 17.69 -3.10
N SER A 434 -11.07 18.94 -3.58
CA SER A 434 -12.37 19.45 -4.06
C SER A 434 -12.87 18.75 -5.31
N TRP A 435 -11.99 18.15 -6.12
CA TRP A 435 -12.42 17.27 -7.23
C TRP A 435 -12.90 15.89 -6.77
N GLY A 436 -12.74 15.56 -5.47
CA GLY A 436 -13.10 14.26 -4.91
C GLY A 436 -12.02 13.19 -5.03
N LEU A 437 -10.75 13.58 -5.22
CA LEU A 437 -9.64 12.63 -5.31
C LEU A 437 -9.32 12.00 -3.95
N THR A 438 -9.29 10.67 -3.91
CA THR A 438 -8.95 9.88 -2.73
C THR A 438 -7.71 9.03 -2.96
N ALA A 439 -7.06 8.61 -1.86
CA ALA A 439 -5.86 7.79 -1.95
C ALA A 439 -6.12 6.47 -2.67
N GLY A 440 -5.34 6.21 -3.74
CA GLY A 440 -5.39 4.95 -4.50
C GLY A 440 -6.49 4.88 -5.57
N ARG A 441 -7.30 5.92 -5.77
CA ARG A 441 -8.28 5.96 -6.87
C ARG A 441 -7.58 6.34 -8.19
N PRO A 442 -7.76 5.59 -9.29
CA PRO A 442 -7.26 5.97 -10.61
C PRO A 442 -7.84 7.30 -11.09
N VAL A 443 -7.10 8.05 -11.91
CA VAL A 443 -7.55 9.32 -12.49
C VAL A 443 -7.45 9.27 -14.00
N VAL A 444 -8.49 9.71 -14.68
CA VAL A 444 -8.47 9.93 -16.14
C VAL A 444 -8.78 11.39 -16.41
N VAL A 445 -7.89 12.04 -17.14
CA VAL A 445 -8.02 13.45 -17.53
C VAL A 445 -8.33 13.54 -19.02
N TYR A 446 -9.17 14.50 -19.40
CA TYR A 446 -9.52 14.73 -20.80
C TYR A 446 -9.85 16.20 -21.07
N ASP A 447 -9.88 16.56 -22.35
CA ASP A 447 -10.32 17.87 -22.84
C ASP A 447 -11.17 17.68 -24.12
N ASP A 448 -11.23 18.67 -25.01
CA ASP A 448 -11.89 18.58 -26.32
C ASP A 448 -10.94 18.76 -27.50
N ASN A 449 -9.62 18.77 -27.27
CA ASN A 449 -8.64 19.17 -28.27
C ASN A 449 -7.41 18.26 -28.36
N GLY A 450 -7.58 16.96 -28.08
CA GLY A 450 -6.55 15.94 -28.26
C GLY A 450 -5.64 15.76 -27.05
N GLY A 451 -6.10 16.14 -25.85
CA GLY A 451 -5.35 15.98 -24.60
C GLY A 451 -4.35 17.11 -24.32
N LEU A 452 -4.36 18.20 -25.10
CA LEU A 452 -3.38 19.27 -25.00
C LEU A 452 -3.40 19.99 -23.65
N SER A 453 -4.58 20.33 -23.15
CA SER A 453 -4.74 20.98 -21.83
C SER A 453 -4.86 19.94 -20.72
N ALA A 454 -5.51 18.81 -20.98
CA ALA A 454 -5.62 17.71 -20.03
C ALA A 454 -4.26 17.16 -19.57
N ALA A 455 -3.27 17.15 -20.47
CA ALA A 455 -1.93 16.71 -20.14
C ALA A 455 -1.28 17.55 -19.02
N ARG A 456 -1.71 18.79 -18.79
CA ARG A 456 -1.25 19.61 -17.64
C ARG A 456 -1.66 18.98 -16.31
N ALA A 457 -2.92 18.55 -16.18
CA ALA A 457 -3.40 17.85 -15.00
C ALA A 457 -2.70 16.49 -14.85
N TRP A 458 -2.54 15.75 -15.95
CA TRP A 458 -1.78 14.49 -15.97
C TRP A 458 -0.37 14.67 -15.40
N TRP A 459 0.36 15.67 -15.89
CA TRP A 459 1.73 15.93 -15.46
C TRP A 459 1.79 16.38 -14.00
N LEU A 460 0.91 17.31 -13.58
CA LEU A 460 0.89 17.82 -12.21
C LEU A 460 0.56 16.74 -11.18
N LEU A 461 -0.44 15.92 -11.44
CA LEU A 461 -0.82 14.84 -10.53
C LEU A 461 0.30 13.80 -10.41
N ARG A 462 0.98 13.47 -11.51
CA ARG A 462 2.15 12.57 -11.49
C ARG A 462 3.35 13.21 -10.78
N TRP A 463 3.61 14.49 -11.01
CA TRP A 463 4.63 15.26 -10.29
C TRP A 463 4.35 15.31 -8.79
N ALA A 464 3.06 15.31 -8.41
CA ALA A 464 2.55 15.32 -7.05
C ALA A 464 2.36 13.92 -6.43
N GLY A 465 2.88 12.88 -7.08
CA GLY A 465 2.98 11.53 -6.52
C GLY A 465 1.82 10.58 -6.85
N ILE A 466 0.87 10.97 -7.69
CA ILE A 466 -0.23 10.09 -8.13
C ILE A 466 0.28 9.19 -9.27
N ALA A 467 0.26 7.87 -9.05
CA ALA A 467 0.87 6.91 -9.97
C ALA A 467 -0.02 6.59 -11.19
N ASP A 468 -1.33 6.43 -10.99
CA ASP A 468 -2.30 6.05 -12.02
C ASP A 468 -3.10 7.27 -12.47
N VAL A 469 -2.51 8.00 -13.42
CA VAL A 469 -3.13 9.12 -14.11
C VAL A 469 -2.96 8.89 -15.60
N ARG A 470 -4.09 8.87 -16.32
CA ARG A 470 -4.16 8.54 -17.76
C ARG A 470 -4.89 9.64 -18.52
N ILE A 471 -4.57 9.80 -19.80
CA ILE A 471 -5.22 10.76 -20.69
C ILE A 471 -6.20 9.99 -21.57
N LEU A 472 -7.43 10.48 -21.73
CA LEU A 472 -8.38 9.92 -22.71
C LEU A 472 -7.88 10.21 -24.14
N ASP A 473 -7.49 9.17 -24.86
CA ASP A 473 -6.95 9.30 -26.22
C ASP A 473 -8.04 9.73 -27.22
N GLY A 474 -7.78 10.80 -27.96
CA GLY A 474 -8.77 11.46 -28.82
C GLY A 474 -9.80 12.31 -28.09
N ALA A 475 -9.64 12.47 -26.77
CA ALA A 475 -10.39 13.39 -25.92
C ALA A 475 -11.92 13.21 -26.02
N LEU A 476 -12.71 14.26 -25.75
CA LEU A 476 -14.18 14.21 -25.84
C LEU A 476 -14.69 13.87 -27.25
N GLY A 477 -13.90 14.17 -28.29
CA GLY A 477 -14.22 13.82 -29.68
C GLY A 477 -14.34 12.32 -29.89
N ALA A 478 -13.32 11.56 -29.49
CA ALA A 478 -13.32 10.09 -29.61
C ALA A 478 -14.45 9.43 -28.78
N TRP A 479 -14.79 9.99 -27.62
CA TRP A 479 -15.93 9.53 -26.82
C TRP A 479 -17.27 9.68 -27.56
N ARG A 480 -17.48 10.84 -28.19
CA ARG A 480 -18.68 11.12 -29.00
C ARG A 480 -18.74 10.25 -30.25
N ASP A 481 -17.61 10.08 -30.94
CA ASP A 481 -17.51 9.24 -32.14
C ASP A 481 -17.78 7.76 -31.85
N ALA A 482 -17.44 7.31 -30.63
CA ALA A 482 -17.79 5.98 -30.14
C ALA A 482 -19.28 5.81 -29.79
N GLY A 483 -20.09 6.88 -29.86
CA GLY A 483 -21.52 6.86 -29.52
C GLY A 483 -21.80 6.67 -28.03
N LEU A 484 -20.85 7.02 -27.17
CA LEU A 484 -20.95 6.84 -25.72
C LEU A 484 -21.74 7.97 -25.06
N PRO A 485 -22.41 7.72 -23.92
CA PRO A 485 -23.30 8.70 -23.28
C PRO A 485 -22.54 9.93 -22.77
N ILE A 486 -23.19 11.09 -22.83
CA ILE A 486 -22.71 12.34 -22.23
C ILE A 486 -23.74 12.85 -21.21
N GLU A 487 -23.27 13.60 -20.23
CA GLU A 487 -24.08 14.30 -19.24
C GLU A 487 -23.99 15.81 -19.45
N THR A 488 -24.98 16.55 -18.93
CA THR A 488 -25.03 18.01 -18.97
C THR A 488 -25.24 18.54 -17.56
N GLY A 489 -24.75 19.76 -17.28
CA GLY A 489 -24.88 20.40 -15.98
C GLY A 489 -23.59 20.34 -15.17
N GLU A 490 -23.74 20.36 -13.84
CA GLU A 490 -22.62 20.44 -12.90
C GLU A 490 -22.52 19.16 -12.07
N ILE A 491 -21.33 18.57 -11.99
CA ILE A 491 -21.01 17.54 -11.00
C ILE A 491 -20.33 18.20 -9.80
N ILE A 492 -20.97 18.07 -8.63
CA ILE A 492 -20.42 18.52 -7.35
C ILE A 492 -19.99 17.27 -6.54
N PRO A 493 -18.71 16.92 -6.52
CA PRO A 493 -18.23 15.75 -5.79
C PRO A 493 -18.16 16.01 -4.28
N LEU A 494 -18.17 14.94 -3.49
CA LEU A 494 -17.76 15.03 -2.09
C LEU A 494 -16.24 15.24 -2.01
N PRO A 495 -15.74 16.09 -1.10
CA PRO A 495 -14.30 16.28 -0.94
C PRO A 495 -13.57 14.97 -0.62
N GLY A 496 -12.46 14.73 -1.32
CA GLY A 496 -11.60 13.57 -1.11
C GLY A 496 -10.58 13.75 0.03
N ASP A 497 -9.73 12.74 0.23
CA ASP A 497 -8.78 12.64 1.35
C ASP A 497 -7.31 12.60 0.92
N ILE A 498 -7.01 12.82 -0.37
CA ILE A 498 -5.67 12.68 -0.92
C ILE A 498 -4.63 13.55 -0.19
N VAL A 499 -3.39 13.04 -0.10
CA VAL A 499 -2.20 13.75 0.35
C VAL A 499 -1.18 13.73 -0.78
N LEU A 500 -0.70 14.90 -1.19
CA LEU A 500 0.21 15.05 -2.32
C LEU A 500 1.67 15.22 -1.87
N GLU A 501 2.61 14.71 -2.67
CA GLU A 501 4.06 14.89 -2.48
C GLU A 501 4.68 15.38 -3.80
N ALA A 502 5.29 16.56 -3.80
CA ALA A 502 5.93 17.12 -5.00
C ALA A 502 7.26 16.44 -5.33
N GLY A 503 7.70 16.56 -6.59
CA GLY A 503 9.05 16.19 -7.03
C GLY A 503 9.18 14.79 -7.63
N HIS A 504 8.07 14.15 -7.97
CA HIS A 504 8.06 12.83 -8.60
C HIS A 504 8.34 12.86 -10.11
N LEU A 505 8.33 14.05 -10.72
CA LEU A 505 8.75 14.30 -12.10
C LEU A 505 9.80 15.43 -12.14
N PRO A 506 10.76 15.38 -13.08
CA PRO A 506 11.83 16.38 -13.15
C PRO A 506 11.32 17.74 -13.66
N VAL A 507 11.80 18.80 -13.02
CA VAL A 507 11.46 20.20 -13.30
C VAL A 507 12.73 20.98 -13.60
N LEU A 508 12.69 21.81 -14.64
CA LEU A 508 13.76 22.71 -15.03
C LEU A 508 13.38 24.14 -14.64
N ASP A 509 14.38 24.90 -14.20
CA ASP A 509 14.33 26.36 -14.26
C ASP A 509 14.91 26.85 -15.60
N ALA A 510 14.91 28.17 -15.80
CA ALA A 510 15.37 28.77 -17.04
C ALA A 510 16.88 28.51 -17.31
N ASP A 511 17.72 28.49 -16.28
CA ASP A 511 19.16 28.26 -16.46
C ASP A 511 19.47 26.81 -16.78
N THR A 512 18.76 25.89 -16.14
CA THR A 512 18.84 24.46 -16.43
C THR A 512 18.29 24.15 -17.82
N ALA A 513 17.20 24.79 -18.24
CA ALA A 513 16.71 24.67 -19.61
C ALA A 513 17.77 25.14 -20.64
N ALA A 514 18.45 26.25 -20.37
CA ALA A 514 19.55 26.73 -21.21
C ALA A 514 20.74 25.76 -21.26
N ALA A 515 21.04 25.07 -20.15
CA ALA A 515 22.07 24.04 -20.10
C ALA A 515 21.67 22.80 -20.92
N VAL A 516 20.42 22.34 -20.75
CA VAL A 516 19.86 21.23 -21.54
C VAL A 516 19.89 21.54 -23.04
N ALA A 517 19.61 22.77 -23.46
CA ALA A 517 19.72 23.19 -24.87
C ALA A 517 21.15 23.11 -25.44
N ARG A 518 22.19 23.11 -24.59
CA ARG A 518 23.60 22.98 -25.00
C ARG A 518 24.14 21.57 -24.89
N GLU A 519 23.74 20.86 -23.83
CA GLU A 519 24.35 19.61 -23.38
C GLU A 519 23.47 18.38 -23.68
N GLY A 520 22.19 18.59 -24.00
CA GLY A 520 21.23 17.57 -24.38
C GLY A 520 20.29 18.06 -25.47
N ILE A 521 18.99 17.85 -25.29
CA ILE A 521 17.96 18.31 -26.21
C ILE A 521 16.86 19.06 -25.46
N LEU A 522 16.62 20.31 -25.87
CA LEU A 522 15.50 21.11 -25.39
C LEU A 522 14.46 21.23 -26.51
N LEU A 523 13.27 20.68 -26.31
CA LEU A 523 12.18 20.68 -27.27
C LEU A 523 11.24 21.85 -27.03
N ASP A 524 10.88 22.55 -28.10
CA ASP A 524 9.85 23.59 -28.11
C ASP A 524 8.54 23.06 -28.70
N ALA A 525 7.53 22.89 -27.83
CA ALA A 525 6.25 22.28 -28.19
C ALA A 525 5.26 23.21 -28.90
N ARG A 526 5.65 24.47 -29.18
CA ARG A 526 4.78 25.45 -29.85
C ARG A 526 4.62 25.16 -31.35
N ALA A 527 3.70 25.89 -31.98
CA ALA A 527 3.58 25.90 -33.43
C ALA A 527 4.90 26.37 -34.09
N PRO A 528 5.32 25.80 -35.24
CA PRO A 528 6.60 26.10 -35.87
C PRO A 528 6.84 27.58 -36.16
N GLU A 529 5.81 28.34 -36.52
CA GLU A 529 5.87 29.79 -36.78
C GLU A 529 6.19 30.61 -35.52
N ARG A 530 5.76 30.14 -34.35
CA ARG A 530 6.12 30.77 -33.06
C ARG A 530 7.57 30.51 -32.70
N TYR A 531 8.05 29.29 -32.95
CA TYR A 531 9.46 28.93 -32.79
C TYR A 531 10.36 29.78 -33.69
N ARG A 532 10.03 29.90 -34.97
CA ARG A 532 10.83 30.70 -35.94
C ARG A 532 10.83 32.20 -35.63
N GLY A 533 9.91 32.68 -34.79
CA GLY A 533 9.75 34.09 -34.43
C GLY A 533 8.96 34.90 -35.44
N GLU A 534 8.15 34.25 -36.27
CA GLU A 534 7.30 34.89 -37.29
C GLU A 534 6.03 35.48 -36.68
N VAL A 535 5.48 34.80 -35.67
CA VAL A 535 4.25 35.18 -34.96
C VAL A 535 4.47 35.00 -33.46
N GLU A 536 4.15 36.00 -32.66
CA GLU A 536 4.03 35.84 -31.20
C GLU A 536 2.79 36.60 -30.70
N PRO A 537 1.69 35.89 -30.43
CA PRO A 537 0.42 36.53 -30.12
C PRO A 537 0.28 36.99 -28.66
N VAL A 538 1.12 36.51 -27.73
CA VAL A 538 0.93 36.72 -26.29
C VAL A 538 2.18 37.21 -25.57
N ASP A 539 3.35 36.66 -25.91
CA ASP A 539 4.59 36.92 -25.18
C ASP A 539 5.33 38.19 -25.64
N PRO A 540 6.12 38.86 -24.76
CA PRO A 540 6.77 40.13 -25.08
C PRO A 540 7.78 40.08 -26.25
N ARG A 541 8.31 38.89 -26.56
CA ARG A 541 9.34 38.70 -27.60
C ARG A 541 9.04 37.45 -28.42
N ALA A 542 9.12 37.57 -29.74
CA ALA A 542 9.02 36.44 -30.66
C ALA A 542 10.35 35.68 -30.79
N GLY A 543 10.29 34.38 -31.05
CA GLY A 543 11.47 33.52 -31.21
C GLY A 543 11.46 32.32 -30.25
N HIS A 544 12.63 31.74 -30.01
CA HIS A 544 12.81 30.55 -29.18
C HIS A 544 14.08 30.62 -28.30
N ILE A 545 14.19 29.66 -27.36
CA ILE A 545 15.35 29.53 -26.48
C ILE A 545 16.55 29.07 -27.30
N PRO A 546 17.68 29.80 -27.34
CA PRO A 546 18.82 29.42 -28.19
C PRO A 546 19.29 27.99 -27.94
N GLY A 547 19.39 27.21 -29.01
CA GLY A 547 19.78 25.79 -28.96
C GLY A 547 18.62 24.81 -28.92
N ALA A 548 17.39 25.27 -28.64
CA ALA A 548 16.20 24.44 -28.68
C ALA A 548 15.89 23.91 -30.10
N VAL A 549 15.17 22.80 -30.18
CA VAL A 549 14.70 22.15 -31.41
C VAL A 549 13.17 22.27 -31.48
N SER A 550 12.62 22.59 -32.66
CA SER A 550 11.17 22.66 -32.82
C SER A 550 10.55 21.26 -32.82
N ALA A 551 9.57 21.02 -31.95
CA ALA A 551 8.86 19.75 -31.85
C ALA A 551 7.38 20.02 -31.58
N SER A 552 6.63 20.38 -32.62
CA SER A 552 5.24 20.82 -32.40
C SER A 552 4.37 19.70 -31.83
N THR A 553 3.58 20.03 -30.81
CA THR A 553 2.72 19.06 -30.13
C THR A 553 1.63 18.50 -31.03
N GLY A 554 1.16 19.28 -32.02
CA GLY A 554 0.07 18.86 -32.93
C GLY A 554 0.47 17.72 -33.85
N ASP A 555 1.75 17.61 -34.18
CA ASP A 555 2.32 16.52 -34.98
C ASP A 555 2.45 15.20 -34.17
N ASN A 556 2.12 15.19 -32.87
CA ASN A 556 2.01 13.96 -32.08
C ASN A 556 0.65 13.29 -32.26
N LEU A 557 -0.29 13.95 -32.92
CA LEU A 557 -1.66 13.50 -33.08
C LEU A 557 -1.95 13.10 -34.54
N ASP A 558 -2.84 12.13 -34.71
CA ASP A 558 -3.42 11.79 -36.00
C ASP A 558 -4.53 12.80 -36.39
N ALA A 559 -5.11 12.61 -37.58
CA ALA A 559 -6.18 13.47 -38.09
C ALA A 559 -7.49 13.40 -37.26
N ALA A 560 -7.64 12.38 -36.40
CA ALA A 560 -8.77 12.23 -35.49
C ALA A 560 -8.45 12.78 -34.08
N GLY A 561 -7.29 13.42 -33.88
CA GLY A 561 -6.88 13.98 -32.60
C GLY A 561 -6.40 12.94 -31.59
N ARG A 562 -6.11 11.71 -32.01
CA ARG A 562 -5.52 10.66 -31.17
C ARG A 562 -4.00 10.70 -31.21
N PHE A 563 -3.33 10.28 -30.14
CA PHE A 563 -1.88 10.13 -30.14
C PHE A 563 -1.45 9.15 -31.24
N LEU A 564 -0.39 9.51 -31.96
CA LEU A 564 0.25 8.60 -32.91
C LEU A 564 0.72 7.33 -32.17
N PRO A 565 0.78 6.18 -32.86
CA PRO A 565 1.27 4.95 -32.25
C PRO A 565 2.66 5.13 -31.63
N ALA A 566 2.92 4.46 -30.49
CA ALA A 566 4.17 4.59 -29.75
C ALA A 566 5.44 4.42 -30.60
N ALA A 567 5.41 3.53 -31.61
CA ALA A 567 6.52 3.33 -32.53
C ALA A 567 6.78 4.54 -33.44
N GLU A 568 5.73 5.23 -33.89
CA GLU A 568 5.81 6.43 -34.72
C GLU A 568 6.29 7.64 -33.91
N LEU A 569 5.72 7.84 -32.71
CA LEU A 569 6.20 8.85 -31.77
C LEU A 569 7.68 8.61 -31.43
N ARG A 570 8.07 7.36 -31.20
CA ARG A 570 9.46 7.02 -30.93
C ARG A 570 10.37 7.33 -32.11
N ALA A 571 9.99 6.97 -33.33
CA ALA A 571 10.74 7.29 -34.54
C ALA A 571 10.89 8.81 -34.71
N ARG A 572 9.81 9.57 -34.47
CA ARG A 572 9.80 11.03 -34.52
C ARG A 572 10.79 11.64 -33.54
N PHE A 573 10.73 11.27 -32.26
CA PHE A 573 11.62 11.85 -31.24
C PHE A 573 13.09 11.50 -31.47
N LEU A 574 13.39 10.28 -31.92
CA LEU A 574 14.76 9.91 -32.33
C LEU A 574 15.26 10.79 -33.49
N ALA A 575 14.40 11.09 -34.48
CA ALA A 575 14.76 11.95 -35.60
C ALA A 575 15.03 13.41 -35.17
N LEU A 576 14.36 13.87 -34.11
CA LEU A 576 14.60 15.19 -33.50
C LEU A 576 15.86 15.22 -32.62
N GLY A 577 16.47 14.07 -32.34
CA GLY A 577 17.70 13.96 -31.54
C GLY A 577 17.51 13.48 -30.11
N ALA A 578 16.31 13.00 -29.74
CA ALA A 578 16.13 12.29 -28.47
C ALA A 578 16.95 10.99 -28.47
N SER A 579 17.48 10.61 -27.31
CA SER A 579 18.21 9.35 -27.12
C SER A 579 17.51 8.50 -26.06
N ALA A 580 17.42 7.18 -26.30
CA ALA A 580 16.68 6.26 -25.43
C ALA A 580 17.62 5.55 -24.44
N GLY A 581 17.27 5.51 -23.15
CA GLY A 581 17.90 4.65 -22.13
C GLY A 581 18.18 5.34 -20.78
N GLY A 582 17.62 4.84 -19.67
CA GLY A 582 17.88 5.39 -18.33
C GLY A 582 19.29 5.09 -17.82
N GLY A 583 20.12 6.12 -17.64
CA GLY A 583 21.44 6.02 -17.01
C GLY A 583 22.17 7.37 -16.89
N ALA A 584 23.10 7.49 -15.93
CA ALA A 584 23.84 8.72 -15.59
C ALA A 584 24.80 9.25 -16.67
N THR A 585 24.79 8.67 -17.88
CA THR A 585 25.66 9.02 -19.00
C THR A 585 24.89 9.51 -20.24
N GLN A 586 23.57 9.73 -20.15
CA GLN A 586 22.76 10.19 -21.29
C GLN A 586 22.45 11.68 -21.24
N ALA A 587 22.23 12.26 -22.43
CA ALA A 587 21.92 13.66 -22.61
C ALA A 587 20.47 13.93 -22.14
N PRO A 588 20.24 14.96 -21.31
CA PRO A 588 18.90 15.25 -20.78
C PRO A 588 17.93 15.69 -21.88
N ILE A 589 16.67 15.24 -21.79
CA ILE A 589 15.55 15.76 -22.60
C ILE A 589 14.78 16.76 -21.74
N GLY A 590 14.74 18.02 -22.19
CA GLY A 590 13.93 19.08 -21.61
C GLY A 590 12.84 19.50 -22.58
N VAL A 591 11.70 19.96 -22.04
CA VAL A 591 10.57 20.39 -22.86
C VAL A 591 10.01 21.71 -22.32
N TYR A 592 9.69 22.62 -23.23
CA TYR A 592 8.98 23.85 -22.92
C TYR A 592 7.98 24.19 -24.04
N CYS A 593 7.08 25.13 -23.76
CA CYS A 593 6.16 25.66 -24.77
C CYS A 593 5.94 27.17 -24.56
N GLY A 594 4.71 27.66 -24.72
CA GLY A 594 4.36 29.02 -24.32
C GLY A 594 4.42 29.22 -22.80
N SER A 595 3.84 28.31 -22.02
CA SER A 595 3.65 28.48 -20.57
C SER A 595 3.51 27.16 -19.80
N GLY A 596 4.09 26.06 -20.30
CA GLY A 596 4.10 24.77 -19.61
C GLY A 596 2.87 23.87 -19.81
N VAL A 597 1.80 24.35 -20.45
CA VAL A 597 0.58 23.57 -20.71
C VAL A 597 0.84 22.50 -21.78
N THR A 598 1.00 22.90 -23.05
CA THR A 598 1.24 21.94 -24.16
C THR A 598 2.59 21.22 -24.08
N ALA A 599 3.56 21.75 -23.32
CA ALA A 599 4.79 21.03 -23.00
C ALA A 599 4.50 19.77 -22.18
N SER A 600 3.45 19.77 -21.36
CA SER A 600 3.01 18.58 -20.62
C SER A 600 2.49 17.50 -21.55
N HIS A 601 1.80 17.88 -22.64
CA HIS A 601 1.36 16.95 -23.69
C HIS A 601 2.55 16.35 -24.45
N GLU A 602 3.53 17.18 -24.83
CA GLU A 602 4.77 16.71 -25.46
C GLU A 602 5.51 15.69 -24.56
N ILE A 603 5.52 15.92 -23.23
CA ILE A 603 6.06 14.96 -22.25
C ILE A 603 5.22 13.67 -22.21
N ALA A 604 3.89 13.75 -22.29
CA ALA A 604 3.04 12.56 -22.36
C ALA A 604 3.33 11.73 -23.64
N ALA A 605 3.52 12.38 -24.79
CA ALA A 605 3.90 11.73 -26.04
C ALA A 605 5.30 11.07 -25.95
N LEU A 606 6.27 11.75 -25.32
CA LEU A 606 7.59 11.19 -25.01
C LEU A 606 7.47 9.95 -24.11
N ALA A 607 6.62 10.00 -23.08
CA ALA A 607 6.38 8.88 -22.18
C ALA A 607 5.75 7.67 -22.91
N VAL A 608 4.77 7.90 -23.79
CA VAL A 608 4.20 6.87 -24.69
C VAL A 608 5.30 6.24 -25.57
N ALA A 609 6.21 7.06 -26.08
CA ALA A 609 7.35 6.63 -26.88
C ALA A 609 8.50 5.99 -26.07
N GLY A 610 8.41 5.97 -24.73
CA GLY A 610 9.39 5.38 -23.83
C GLY A 610 10.60 6.27 -23.51
N PHE A 611 10.43 7.59 -23.55
CA PHE A 611 11.42 8.58 -23.13
C PHE A 611 11.00 9.28 -21.83
N ASP A 612 11.98 9.58 -21.00
CA ASP A 612 11.81 10.45 -19.83
C ASP A 612 12.21 11.88 -20.20
N ALA A 613 11.45 12.87 -19.73
CA ALA A 613 11.70 14.27 -20.04
C ALA A 613 11.35 15.19 -18.87
N ALA A 614 12.06 16.32 -18.78
CA ALA A 614 11.87 17.33 -17.76
C ALA A 614 11.09 18.54 -18.29
N LEU A 615 10.12 19.02 -17.51
CA LEU A 615 9.33 20.20 -17.87
C LEU A 615 10.06 21.47 -17.44
N PHE A 616 10.13 22.48 -18.31
CA PHE A 616 10.36 23.86 -17.90
C PHE A 616 9.02 24.61 -17.78
N PRO A 617 8.43 24.76 -16.57
CA PRO A 617 7.06 25.25 -16.41
C PRO A 617 6.89 26.70 -16.85
N GLY A 618 7.85 27.57 -16.48
CA GLY A 618 7.84 28.99 -16.88
C GLY A 618 7.88 29.16 -18.40
N SER A 619 8.53 28.22 -19.10
CA SER A 619 8.47 28.10 -20.56
C SER A 619 8.86 29.41 -21.27
N TRP A 620 8.41 29.61 -22.52
CA TRP A 620 8.71 30.83 -23.28
C TRP A 620 8.24 32.10 -22.56
N SER A 621 7.11 32.06 -21.84
CA SER A 621 6.58 33.23 -21.15
C SER A 621 7.50 33.78 -20.06
N ALA A 622 8.11 32.90 -19.26
CA ALA A 622 9.12 33.29 -18.28
C ALA A 622 10.41 33.77 -18.99
N TRP A 623 10.86 33.02 -20.00
CA TRP A 623 12.11 33.31 -20.71
C TRP A 623 12.06 34.67 -21.44
N SER A 624 11.01 34.88 -22.21
CA SER A 624 10.80 36.09 -23.01
C SER A 624 10.56 37.34 -22.14
N SER A 625 10.09 37.18 -20.91
CA SER A 625 9.91 38.28 -19.95
C SER A 625 11.21 38.76 -19.29
N ASP A 626 12.28 37.97 -19.34
CA ASP A 626 13.61 38.35 -18.83
C ASP A 626 14.45 39.00 -19.95
N PRO A 627 14.63 40.33 -19.97
CA PRO A 627 15.35 41.02 -21.05
C PRO A 627 16.84 40.64 -21.14
N ALA A 628 17.43 40.07 -20.07
CA ALA A 628 18.83 39.63 -20.09
C ALA A 628 19.02 38.30 -20.82
N ARG A 629 17.95 37.52 -21.03
CA ARG A 629 18.02 36.22 -21.72
C ARG A 629 18.04 36.39 -23.24
N PRO A 630 18.91 35.64 -23.94
CA PRO A 630 19.01 35.71 -25.39
C PRO A 630 17.81 35.06 -26.07
N VAL A 631 17.49 35.53 -27.27
CA VAL A 631 16.40 35.01 -28.12
C VAL A 631 16.96 34.66 -29.47
N ALA A 632 16.63 33.46 -29.97
CA ALA A 632 16.97 33.01 -31.31
C ALA A 632 15.72 33.02 -32.22
N THR A 633 15.95 33.10 -33.53
CA THR A 633 14.91 33.06 -34.59
C THR A 633 15.40 32.19 -35.75
N GLY A 634 14.50 31.83 -36.66
CA GLY A 634 14.80 30.96 -37.80
C GLY A 634 14.54 29.47 -37.54
N PRO A 635 14.78 28.61 -38.55
CA PRO A 635 14.41 27.20 -38.50
C PRO A 635 15.48 26.35 -37.80
N ARG A 636 15.05 25.34 -37.04
CA ARG A 636 15.90 24.23 -36.59
C ARG A 636 15.07 23.04 -36.12
#